data_AF-A0A2T2N9E7-F1
#
_entry.id   AF-A0A2T2N9E7-F1
#
_cell.length_a   1.000
_cell.length_b   1.000
_cell.length_c   1.000
_cell.angle_alpha   90.00
_cell.angle_beta   90.00
_cell.angle_gamma   90.00
#
_symmetry.space_group_name_H-M   'P 1'
#
loop_
_entity.id
_entity.type
_entity.pdbx_description
1 polymer ?
#
loop_
_entity_poly.entity_id
_entity_poly.type
_entity_poly.pdbx_seq_one_letter_code
_entity_poly.pdbx_strand_id
1 'polypeptide(L)'
;MDWPSFRDPFLLPKYNDLFDCKGTIDKRHCTVLEVFNVKVSDNIEVARHDLLTEDDWKNWIKNCAVFTDDREKRGQNSPPNLPKDGVCILFVPETTPTNIGSDIDVKSDFTDPDVDTRPSLKSNLTELPLDREKWEKISKAFFLLPEHTAKAIETKLRTSINSLIRSDPNDTTKGLLWMQTARASDEFEDRFAMGSTYIERDNLTLAIFIGCSTEQVDRVKQLLEDSEEAITHPLLMLGICVELLLDRCLALVDKSTSDCLRITMNIGKQSEAHDKGIDWELLKKVRSRGDQSKRIEEEVNATKRQLAKVLPRLFDHKSDLSDDSVPIQRSNVNSNVLKSNNPRVGNSLRSKRSFSGILRGSNGNAEITDMFEEHFNDYITRFEELVAQCRISAEEMANTTNHVSKRSILPFHSFNIIQIRGELALRETNTSASQARMSTVIAFVAMLYLPMTTTATIFAMPVFQFPNKWRDERFNVVRTGNVTSGSASPAFSNIDSDLPVFSGYFWIYLAISMLLSLATIMGWWVFAGQNSIHQILPSAYSFLTNTINRAKVFKLDPLAILKRLGRLSSRYAGQNIGLEPSDTSQEINGNKASSTEESQEEKLLKITDKGTVEQNLAGAGVVILEPRQSVADPGSMV
;
A
#
# COMPACT_ATOMS: atom_id res chain seq x y z
N MET A 1 -9.80 -10.68 1.80
CA MET A 1 -9.42 -11.21 3.12
C MET A 1 -10.72 -11.34 3.85
N ASP A 2 -11.27 -12.54 3.84
CA ASP A 2 -12.51 -12.83 4.54
C ASP A 2 -12.10 -13.28 5.94
N TRP A 3 -12.37 -12.44 6.93
CA TRP A 3 -12.00 -12.73 8.30
C TRP A 3 -13.00 -13.73 8.89
N PRO A 4 -12.53 -14.72 9.66
CA PRO A 4 -13.42 -15.67 10.31
C PRO A 4 -14.38 -14.94 11.27
N SER A 5 -15.69 -15.12 11.05
CA SER A 5 -16.79 -14.49 11.79
C SER A 5 -16.84 -14.84 13.28
N PHE A 6 -16.03 -15.79 13.76
CA PHE A 6 -16.09 -16.33 15.12
C PHE A 6 -15.11 -15.71 16.12
N ARG A 7 -14.26 -14.76 15.70
CA ARG A 7 -13.48 -13.92 16.64
C ARG A 7 -14.02 -12.51 16.54
N ASP A 8 -14.89 -12.15 17.47
CA ASP A 8 -15.41 -10.79 17.55
C ASP A 8 -14.27 -9.82 17.89
N PRO A 9 -13.75 -9.04 16.93
CA PRO A 9 -12.59 -8.18 17.16
C PRO A 9 -12.92 -7.03 18.12
N PHE A 10 -14.20 -6.75 18.35
CA PHE A 10 -14.65 -5.73 19.30
C PHE A 10 -14.36 -6.11 20.77
N LEU A 11 -14.17 -7.40 21.07
CA LEU A 11 -14.10 -7.90 22.45
C LEU A 11 -12.70 -8.28 22.92
N LEU A 12 -11.66 -8.03 22.13
CA LEU A 12 -10.28 -8.38 22.50
C LEU A 12 -9.55 -7.16 23.08
N PRO A 13 -9.39 -7.07 24.42
CA PRO A 13 -8.81 -5.91 25.10
C PRO A 13 -7.31 -5.67 24.83
N LYS A 14 -6.65 -6.53 24.04
CA LYS A 14 -5.19 -6.46 23.79
C LYS A 14 -4.76 -5.49 22.68
N TYR A 15 -5.69 -4.81 22.02
CA TYR A 15 -5.37 -3.99 20.84
C TYR A 15 -5.13 -2.51 21.13
N ASN A 16 -5.34 -2.05 22.37
CA ASN A 16 -5.08 -0.66 22.75
C ASN A 16 -3.58 -0.31 22.79
N ASP A 17 -2.68 -1.30 22.65
CA ASP A 17 -1.23 -1.10 22.62
C ASP A 17 -0.69 -0.74 21.22
N LEU A 18 -1.54 -0.69 20.18
CA LEU A 18 -1.13 -0.39 18.80
C LEU A 18 -0.85 1.10 18.56
N PHE A 19 -1.51 1.99 19.31
CA PHE A 19 -1.27 3.43 19.24
C PHE A 19 -0.37 3.87 20.39
N ASP A 20 0.77 4.48 20.06
CA ASP A 20 1.70 5.01 21.05
C ASP A 20 1.17 6.37 21.54
N CYS A 21 0.33 6.30 22.55
CA CYS A 21 -0.30 7.44 23.21
C CYS A 21 0.70 8.05 24.21
N LYS A 22 1.56 8.96 23.74
CA LYS A 22 2.51 9.68 24.60
C LYS A 22 1.77 10.82 25.28
N GLY A 23 1.35 10.59 26.52
CA GLY A 23 0.49 11.49 27.33
C GLY A 23 1.07 12.86 27.70
N THR A 24 2.12 13.32 27.03
CA THR A 24 2.50 14.73 27.07
C THR A 24 1.70 15.46 26.01
N ILE A 25 0.59 16.06 26.43
CA ILE A 25 -0.14 17.08 25.65
C ILE A 25 0.81 18.28 25.53
N ASP A 26 1.78 18.17 24.61
CA ASP A 26 2.29 19.37 23.95
C ASP A 26 1.07 20.13 23.43
N LYS A 27 1.16 21.47 23.39
CA LYS A 27 0.09 22.44 23.05
C LYS A 27 -0.53 22.27 21.64
N ARG A 28 -0.84 21.05 21.24
CA ARG A 28 -1.34 20.66 19.93
C ARG A 28 -2.85 20.63 19.99
N HIS A 29 -3.41 21.32 19.03
CA HIS A 29 -4.82 21.62 18.96
C HIS A 29 -5.52 20.44 18.27
N CYS A 30 -6.30 19.68 19.03
CA CYS A 30 -7.28 18.79 18.41
C CYS A 30 -8.52 19.62 18.11
N THR A 31 -9.20 19.36 17.01
CA THR A 31 -10.42 20.09 16.64
C THR A 31 -11.54 19.08 16.46
N VAL A 32 -12.74 19.42 16.93
CA VAL A 32 -13.95 18.63 16.72
C VAL A 32 -14.93 19.44 15.88
N LEU A 33 -15.48 18.80 14.86
CA LEU A 33 -16.62 19.32 14.11
C LEU A 33 -17.84 18.46 14.44
N GLU A 34 -18.93 19.09 14.86
CA GLU A 34 -20.17 18.39 15.20
C GLU A 34 -21.40 19.06 14.59
N VAL A 35 -22.32 18.21 14.13
CA VAL A 35 -23.64 18.60 13.65
C VAL A 35 -24.62 17.53 14.15
N PHE A 36 -25.68 17.92 14.85
CA PHE A 36 -26.70 16.99 15.33
C PHE A 36 -28.11 17.55 15.07
N ASN A 37 -29.09 16.64 14.97
CA ASN A 37 -30.50 16.98 14.79
C ASN A 37 -30.80 17.77 13.50
N VAL A 38 -30.15 17.40 12.39
CA VAL A 38 -30.26 18.08 11.10
C VAL A 38 -31.73 18.30 10.67
N LYS A 39 -32.60 17.31 10.85
CA LYS A 39 -34.01 17.37 10.39
C LYS A 39 -34.89 18.43 11.09
N VAL A 40 -34.40 19.08 12.14
CA VAL A 40 -35.19 19.99 12.96
C VAL A 40 -34.86 21.46 12.68
N SER A 41 -33.72 21.76 12.05
CA SER A 41 -33.24 23.13 11.82
C SER A 41 -33.20 23.45 10.34
N ASP A 42 -33.73 24.61 9.94
CA ASP A 42 -33.65 25.10 8.55
C ASP A 42 -32.26 25.66 8.19
N ASN A 43 -31.37 25.81 9.19
CA ASN A 43 -29.98 26.20 9.00
C ASN A 43 -29.08 25.25 9.78
N ILE A 44 -28.18 24.57 9.08
CA ILE A 44 -27.16 23.72 9.71
C ILE A 44 -25.97 24.58 10.10
N GLU A 45 -25.77 24.75 11.41
CA GLU A 45 -24.54 25.35 11.94
C GLU A 45 -23.56 24.23 12.32
N VAL A 46 -22.41 24.19 11.66
CA VAL A 46 -21.33 23.26 12.01
C VAL A 46 -20.57 23.80 13.22
N ALA A 47 -20.83 23.23 14.39
CA ALA A 47 -20.15 23.62 15.61
C ALA A 47 -18.70 23.12 15.58
N ARG A 48 -17.76 24.06 15.76
CA ARG A 48 -16.33 23.79 15.86
C ARG A 48 -15.86 23.96 17.30
N HIS A 49 -15.24 22.92 17.85
CA HIS A 49 -14.62 22.96 19.18
C HIS A 49 -13.12 22.73 19.04
N ASP A 50 -12.32 23.72 19.43
CA ASP A 50 -10.87 23.56 19.49
C ASP A 50 -10.46 23.13 20.91
N LEU A 51 -9.93 21.92 21.02
CA LEU A 51 -9.57 21.26 22.28
C LEU A 51 -8.10 21.56 22.61
N LEU A 52 -7.85 22.77 23.13
CA LEU A 52 -6.50 23.28 23.40
C LEU A 52 -5.98 22.82 24.76
N THR A 53 -6.87 22.73 25.76
CA THR A 53 -6.55 22.44 27.16
C THR A 53 -7.23 21.17 27.66
N GLU A 54 -6.74 20.64 28.78
CA GLU A 54 -7.36 19.50 29.46
C GLU A 54 -8.82 19.77 29.85
N ASP A 55 -9.12 21.02 30.21
CA ASP A 55 -10.46 21.43 30.60
C ASP A 55 -11.39 21.50 29.39
N ASP A 56 -10.90 21.90 28.21
CA ASP A 56 -11.67 21.84 26.96
C ASP A 56 -12.05 20.40 26.62
N TRP A 57 -11.10 19.46 26.74
CA TRP A 57 -11.37 18.03 26.58
C TRP A 57 -12.42 17.51 27.55
N LYS A 58 -12.30 17.82 28.84
CA LYS A 58 -13.27 17.42 29.86
C LYS A 58 -14.64 18.03 29.59
N ASN A 59 -14.69 19.30 29.20
CA ASN A 59 -15.91 20.01 28.89
C ASN A 59 -16.61 19.40 27.67
N TRP A 60 -15.86 19.14 26.60
CA TRP A 60 -16.37 18.47 25.42
C TRP A 60 -16.87 17.06 25.72
N ILE A 61 -16.08 16.19 26.36
CA ILE A 61 -16.50 14.82 26.72
C ILE A 61 -17.75 14.85 27.61
N LYS A 62 -17.87 15.82 28.53
CA LYS A 62 -19.02 15.93 29.42
C LYS A 62 -20.30 16.39 28.70
N ASN A 63 -20.18 17.28 27.71
CA ASN A 63 -21.33 17.92 27.06
C ASN A 63 -21.71 17.26 25.73
N CYS A 64 -20.79 16.54 25.09
CA CYS A 64 -21.02 15.92 23.79
C CYS A 64 -21.99 14.73 23.93
N ALA A 65 -23.07 14.77 23.15
CA ALA A 65 -24.15 13.79 23.19
C ALA A 65 -23.69 12.35 22.92
N VAL A 66 -22.56 12.17 22.23
CA VAL A 66 -21.97 10.85 21.93
C VAL A 66 -21.44 10.16 23.19
N PHE A 67 -21.01 10.92 24.20
CA PHE A 67 -20.39 10.41 25.42
C PHE A 67 -21.34 10.36 26.63
N THR A 68 -22.57 10.86 26.50
CA THR A 68 -23.53 10.92 27.60
C THR A 68 -23.98 9.51 27.99
N ASP A 69 -23.25 8.90 28.92
CA ASP A 69 -23.49 7.53 29.36
C ASP A 69 -24.68 7.47 30.34
N ASP A 70 -25.89 7.52 29.79
CA ASP A 70 -27.13 7.31 30.55
C ASP A 70 -27.26 5.86 31.08
N ARG A 71 -26.26 4.99 30.88
CA ARG A 71 -26.27 3.59 31.33
C ARG A 71 -26.44 3.45 32.83
N GLU A 72 -25.90 4.37 33.64
CA GLU A 72 -26.10 4.33 35.09
C GLU A 72 -27.58 4.45 35.47
N LYS A 73 -28.40 5.11 34.64
CA LYS A 73 -29.82 5.32 34.89
C LYS A 73 -30.73 4.28 34.22
N ARG A 74 -30.33 3.67 33.10
CA ARG A 74 -31.21 2.80 32.29
C ARG A 74 -30.99 1.29 32.47
N GLY A 75 -30.02 0.89 33.29
CA GLY A 75 -29.66 -0.52 33.48
C GLY A 75 -28.74 -1.03 32.36
N GLN A 76 -27.89 -2.02 32.68
CA GLN A 76 -26.74 -2.44 31.87
C GLN A 76 -27.05 -2.93 30.44
N ASN A 77 -28.32 -3.11 30.06
CA ASN A 77 -28.72 -3.78 28.82
C ASN A 77 -29.37 -2.86 27.78
N SER A 78 -29.61 -1.58 28.05
CA SER A 78 -30.16 -0.68 27.02
C SER A 78 -29.05 -0.11 26.15
N PRO A 79 -29.20 -0.09 24.81
CA PRO A 79 -28.22 0.53 23.92
C PRO A 79 -28.06 2.02 24.27
N PRO A 80 -26.85 2.60 24.08
CA PRO A 80 -26.62 4.02 24.31
C PRO A 80 -27.57 4.85 23.42
N ASN A 81 -28.12 5.92 24.00
CA ASN A 81 -28.99 6.84 23.30
C ASN A 81 -28.14 7.85 22.54
N LEU A 82 -27.67 7.43 21.37
CA LEU A 82 -26.86 8.27 20.50
C LEU A 82 -27.69 9.42 19.90
N PRO A 83 -27.06 10.57 19.60
CA PRO A 83 -27.74 11.62 18.85
C PRO A 83 -28.18 11.10 17.49
N LYS A 84 -29.36 11.52 17.03
CA LYS A 84 -29.89 11.12 15.72
C LYS A 84 -29.55 12.15 14.68
N ASP A 85 -29.43 11.69 13.44
CA ASP A 85 -29.30 12.50 12.22
C ASP A 85 -28.18 13.54 12.35
N GLY A 86 -26.93 13.08 12.30
CA GLY A 86 -25.78 13.96 12.53
C GLY A 86 -24.42 13.37 12.19
N VAL A 87 -23.39 14.17 12.45
CA VAL A 87 -21.99 13.81 12.26
C VAL A 87 -21.15 14.38 13.42
N CYS A 88 -20.17 13.60 13.89
CA CYS A 88 -19.14 14.05 14.81
C CYS A 88 -17.77 13.60 14.29
N ILE A 89 -16.89 14.56 14.02
CA ILE A 89 -15.56 14.32 13.47
C ILE A 89 -14.52 14.86 14.43
N LEU A 90 -13.62 13.99 14.90
CA LEU A 90 -12.45 14.39 15.68
C LEU A 90 -11.22 14.48 14.77
N PHE A 91 -10.55 15.62 14.76
CA PHE A 91 -9.28 15.83 14.08
C PHE A 91 -8.15 15.83 15.10
N VAL A 92 -7.20 14.91 14.91
CA VAL A 92 -5.99 14.78 15.71
C VAL A 92 -4.81 15.22 14.85
N PRO A 93 -4.07 16.27 15.25
CA PRO A 93 -2.97 16.79 14.44
C PRO A 93 -1.79 15.80 14.41
N GLU A 94 -0.94 15.93 13.38
CA GLU A 94 0.30 15.16 13.32
C GLU A 94 1.23 15.57 14.47
N THR A 95 1.86 14.57 15.10
CA THR A 95 2.91 14.85 16.07
C THR A 95 4.15 15.35 15.33
N THR A 96 4.43 16.65 15.37
CA THR A 96 5.75 17.12 14.93
C THR A 96 6.81 16.47 15.83
N PRO A 97 7.90 15.90 15.30
CA PRO A 97 8.97 15.44 16.17
C PRO A 97 9.43 16.66 16.96
N THR A 98 9.18 16.67 18.26
CA THR A 98 9.77 17.67 19.15
C THR A 98 11.26 17.55 18.90
N ASN A 99 11.91 18.63 18.43
CA ASN A 99 13.35 18.66 18.24
C ASN A 99 14.00 18.53 19.61
N ILE A 100 14.10 17.29 20.09
CA ILE A 100 14.74 16.91 21.33
C ILE A 100 16.23 17.17 21.10
N GLY A 101 16.68 18.38 21.45
CA GLY A 101 18.09 18.72 21.59
C GLY A 101 18.77 19.45 20.43
N SER A 102 18.18 20.52 19.87
CA SER A 102 18.91 21.46 19.01
C SER A 102 19.85 22.42 19.77
N ASP A 103 20.15 22.19 21.05
CA ASP A 103 21.20 22.92 21.78
C ASP A 103 22.63 22.52 21.34
N ILE A 104 22.78 21.63 20.36
CA ILE A 104 24.05 21.46 19.66
C ILE A 104 24.07 22.44 18.50
N ASP A 105 24.65 23.61 18.78
CA ASP A 105 24.93 24.73 17.89
C ASP A 105 25.94 24.32 16.80
N VAL A 106 25.54 23.42 15.89
CA VAL A 106 26.33 23.07 14.70
C VAL A 106 26.13 24.20 13.69
N LYS A 107 27.02 25.21 13.75
CA LYS A 107 27.22 26.18 12.67
C LYS A 107 27.55 25.45 11.37
N SER A 108 26.53 25.15 10.56
CA SER A 108 26.67 24.58 9.22
C SER A 108 26.87 25.72 8.21
N ASP A 109 28.11 26.18 8.09
CA ASP A 109 28.55 27.22 7.12
C ASP A 109 28.82 26.63 5.71
N PHE A 110 28.15 25.52 5.35
CA PHE A 110 28.29 24.89 4.03
C PHE A 110 26.92 24.64 3.41
N THR A 111 26.50 25.59 2.56
CA THR A 111 25.38 25.47 1.62
C THR A 111 25.76 24.51 0.50
N ASP A 112 25.58 23.21 0.72
CA ASP A 112 25.61 22.21 -0.35
C ASP A 112 24.18 21.63 -0.50
N PRO A 113 23.41 22.03 -1.53
CA PRO A 113 22.00 21.67 -1.69
C PRO A 113 21.73 20.21 -2.11
N ASP A 114 22.76 19.36 -2.17
CA ASP A 114 22.70 18.00 -2.71
C ASP A 114 23.02 16.87 -1.70
N VAL A 115 23.16 17.20 -0.40
CA VAL A 115 23.20 16.15 0.62
C VAL A 115 21.77 15.64 0.81
N ASP A 116 21.47 14.52 0.14
CA ASP A 116 20.29 13.68 0.34
C ASP A 116 19.79 13.83 1.78
N THR A 117 18.67 14.54 1.90
CA THR A 117 17.94 14.77 3.14
C THR A 117 17.76 13.40 3.78
N ARG A 118 18.63 13.08 4.76
CA ARG A 118 18.40 11.90 5.62
C ARG A 118 16.94 12.04 6.04
N PRO A 119 16.10 11.02 5.82
CA PRO A 119 14.70 11.12 6.15
C PRO A 119 14.67 11.53 7.60
N SER A 120 14.27 12.78 7.85
CA SER A 120 13.92 13.25 9.18
C SER A 120 13.00 12.16 9.72
N LEU A 121 13.23 11.74 10.96
CA LEU A 121 12.52 10.63 11.57
C LEU A 121 11.03 10.96 11.51
N LYS A 122 10.35 10.53 10.43
CA LYS A 122 8.97 10.89 10.13
C LYS A 122 8.18 10.28 11.27
N SER A 123 7.52 11.12 12.07
CA SER A 123 6.67 10.66 13.18
C SER A 123 5.69 9.63 12.63
N ASN A 124 5.45 8.54 13.34
CA ASN A 124 4.47 7.59 12.82
C ASN A 124 3.07 8.16 13.07
N LEU A 125 2.14 8.01 12.12
CA LEU A 125 0.71 8.34 12.32
C LEU A 125 0.08 7.50 13.47
N THR A 126 0.81 6.55 14.04
CA THR A 126 0.45 5.79 15.23
C THR A 126 0.78 6.51 16.54
N GLU A 127 1.58 7.58 16.51
CA GLU A 127 1.92 8.40 17.68
C GLU A 127 0.87 9.50 17.84
N LEU A 128 -0.08 9.27 18.74
CA LEU A 128 -1.19 10.19 18.98
C LEU A 128 -0.82 11.15 20.13
N PRO A 129 -1.09 12.47 20.00
CA PRO A 129 -0.93 13.45 21.07
C PRO A 129 -2.10 13.37 22.07
N LEU A 130 -2.53 12.16 22.43
CA LEU A 130 -3.67 11.89 23.30
C LEU A 130 -3.24 10.95 24.41
N ASP A 131 -3.83 11.12 25.59
CA ASP A 131 -3.70 10.15 26.66
C ASP A 131 -4.39 8.85 26.26
N ARG A 132 -3.79 7.72 26.65
CA ARG A 132 -4.34 6.38 26.40
C ARG A 132 -5.78 6.24 26.92
N GLU A 133 -6.09 6.82 28.08
CA GLU A 133 -7.44 6.78 28.65
C GLU A 133 -8.45 7.55 27.77
N LYS A 134 -8.06 8.71 27.23
CA LYS A 134 -8.91 9.47 26.29
C LYS A 134 -9.10 8.71 24.99
N TRP A 135 -8.02 8.16 24.44
CA TRP A 135 -8.08 7.35 23.23
C TRP A 135 -9.03 6.17 23.40
N GLU A 136 -8.93 5.42 24.50
CA GLU A 136 -9.81 4.29 24.77
C GLU A 136 -11.28 4.70 24.91
N LYS A 137 -11.56 5.85 25.55
CA LYS A 137 -12.93 6.39 25.63
C LYS A 137 -13.46 6.77 24.25
N ILE A 138 -12.67 7.47 23.44
CA ILE A 138 -13.03 7.89 22.09
C ILE A 138 -13.23 6.68 21.17
N SER A 139 -12.29 5.74 21.15
CA SER A 139 -12.38 4.56 20.27
C SER A 139 -13.62 3.71 20.57
N LYS A 140 -13.99 3.59 21.86
CA LYS A 140 -15.22 2.91 22.29
C LYS A 140 -16.46 3.69 21.87
N ALA A 141 -16.48 5.01 22.05
CA ALA A 141 -17.63 5.86 21.73
C ALA A 141 -17.88 5.96 20.22
N PHE A 142 -16.81 6.03 19.41
CA PHE A 142 -16.88 6.14 17.95
C PHE A 142 -17.04 4.79 17.25
N PHE A 143 -17.16 3.68 18.00
CA PHE A 143 -17.18 2.31 17.48
C PHE A 143 -16.04 2.01 16.51
N LEU A 144 -14.90 2.70 16.67
CA LEU A 144 -13.73 2.50 15.82
C LEU A 144 -13.13 1.15 16.20
N LEU A 145 -13.04 0.23 15.23
CA LEU A 145 -12.28 -1.00 15.41
C LEU A 145 -10.79 -0.64 15.42
N PRO A 146 -10.12 -0.61 16.60
CA PRO A 146 -8.75 -0.11 16.68
C PRO A 146 -7.82 -0.97 15.82
N GLU A 147 -8.08 -2.26 15.69
CA GLU A 147 -7.33 -3.16 14.80
C GLU A 147 -7.46 -2.76 13.32
N HIS A 148 -8.65 -2.42 12.84
CA HIS A 148 -8.85 -2.05 11.44
C HIS A 148 -8.20 -0.70 11.14
N THR A 149 -8.38 0.28 12.02
CA THR A 149 -7.78 1.60 11.88
C THR A 149 -6.25 1.51 12.02
N ALA A 150 -5.74 0.85 13.05
CA ALA A 150 -4.30 0.65 13.25
C ALA A 150 -3.68 -0.13 12.09
N LYS A 151 -4.30 -1.21 11.61
CA LYS A 151 -3.77 -1.99 10.49
C LYS A 151 -3.79 -1.19 9.18
N ALA A 152 -4.83 -0.39 8.95
CA ALA A 152 -4.87 0.53 7.81
C ALA A 152 -3.79 1.62 7.94
N ILE A 153 -3.47 2.05 9.16
CA ILE A 153 -2.39 2.99 9.46
C ILE A 153 -1.01 2.32 9.34
N GLU A 154 -0.86 1.06 9.72
CA GLU A 154 0.42 0.36 9.67
C GLU A 154 0.84 -0.04 8.26
N THR A 155 -0.06 -0.03 7.27
CA THR A 155 0.31 -0.29 5.88
C THR A 155 1.16 0.86 5.31
N LYS A 156 2.48 0.77 5.53
CA LYS A 156 3.46 1.86 5.38
C LYS A 156 3.69 2.43 3.98
N LEU A 157 3.20 1.80 2.92
CA LEU A 157 3.76 2.06 1.58
C LEU A 157 2.82 2.72 0.58
N ARG A 158 1.50 2.67 0.76
CA ARG A 158 0.57 3.13 -0.29
C ARG A 158 -0.72 3.68 0.29
N THR A 159 -1.34 4.57 -0.47
CA THR A 159 -2.73 4.96 -0.20
C THR A 159 -3.62 3.73 -0.13
N SER A 160 -4.45 3.68 0.90
CA SER A 160 -5.40 2.60 1.15
C SER A 160 -6.77 3.18 1.45
N ILE A 161 -7.81 2.58 0.88
CA ILE A 161 -9.20 2.88 1.17
C ILE A 161 -9.90 1.54 1.32
N ASN A 162 -10.54 1.32 2.45
CA ASN A 162 -11.32 0.13 2.72
C ASN A 162 -12.69 0.54 3.26
N SER A 163 -13.72 -0.19 2.83
CA SER A 163 -15.05 -0.12 3.42
C SER A 163 -15.47 -1.52 3.83
N LEU A 164 -16.14 -1.61 4.97
CA LEU A 164 -16.63 -2.82 5.58
C LEU A 164 -18.02 -2.56 6.16
N ILE A 165 -18.98 -3.40 5.80
CA ILE A 165 -20.33 -3.36 6.35
C ILE A 165 -20.47 -4.51 7.33
N ARG A 166 -21.01 -4.25 8.52
CA ARG A 166 -21.26 -5.26 9.56
C ARG A 166 -22.65 -5.06 10.16
N SER A 167 -23.20 -6.11 10.73
CA SER A 167 -24.35 -5.96 11.63
C SER A 167 -23.87 -5.41 12.97
N ASP A 168 -24.65 -4.51 13.57
CA ASP A 168 -24.39 -3.98 14.90
C ASP A 168 -24.56 -5.11 15.93
N PRO A 169 -23.50 -5.46 16.69
CA PRO A 169 -23.58 -6.52 17.69
C PRO A 169 -24.51 -6.19 18.86
N ASN A 170 -24.75 -4.90 19.12
CA ASN A 170 -25.60 -4.45 20.23
C ASN A 170 -27.07 -4.33 19.85
N ASP A 171 -27.38 -4.37 18.56
CA ASP A 171 -28.74 -4.13 18.08
C ASP A 171 -29.46 -5.43 17.72
N THR A 172 -30.46 -5.78 18.52
CA THR A 172 -31.41 -6.84 18.20
C THR A 172 -32.19 -6.58 16.91
N THR A 173 -32.30 -5.33 16.45
CA THR A 173 -33.01 -4.96 15.22
C THR A 173 -32.17 -5.07 13.95
N LYS A 174 -30.96 -5.66 14.01
CA LYS A 174 -30.06 -5.87 12.85
C LYS A 174 -29.65 -4.57 12.13
N GLY A 175 -29.49 -3.45 12.85
CA GLY A 175 -28.91 -2.25 12.25
C GLY A 175 -27.54 -2.52 11.63
N LEU A 176 -27.22 -1.88 10.50
CA LEU A 176 -25.92 -2.01 9.86
C LEU A 176 -24.95 -0.90 10.32
N LEU A 177 -23.70 -1.30 10.52
CA LEU A 177 -22.55 -0.45 10.75
C LEU A 177 -21.71 -0.40 9.47
N TRP A 178 -21.52 0.81 8.95
CA TRP A 178 -20.70 1.07 7.78
C TRP A 178 -19.38 1.64 8.23
N MET A 179 -18.32 0.85 8.15
CA MET A 179 -17.01 1.19 8.66
C MET A 179 -16.08 1.48 7.50
N GLN A 180 -15.49 2.67 7.46
CA GLN A 180 -14.57 3.07 6.41
C GLN A 180 -13.23 3.45 7.04
N THR A 181 -12.15 3.02 6.40
CA THR A 181 -10.80 3.41 6.79
C THR A 181 -10.05 3.86 5.56
N ALA A 182 -9.34 4.97 5.66
CA ALA A 182 -8.48 5.45 4.60
C ALA A 182 -7.14 5.92 5.16
N ARG A 183 -6.10 5.86 4.34
CA ARG A 183 -4.77 6.38 4.65
C ARG A 183 -4.15 6.93 3.37
N ALA A 184 -3.59 8.13 3.47
CA ALA A 184 -2.72 8.74 2.47
C ALA A 184 -1.28 8.17 2.58
N SER A 185 -0.56 8.01 1.46
CA SER A 185 0.82 7.49 1.49
C SER A 185 1.78 8.31 2.36
N ASP A 186 2.68 7.65 3.09
CA ASP A 186 3.73 8.31 3.89
C ASP A 186 4.86 8.90 3.05
N GLU A 187 4.91 8.60 1.74
CA GLU A 187 5.99 9.05 0.88
C GLU A 187 6.02 10.57 0.72
N PHE A 188 4.85 11.20 0.74
CA PHE A 188 4.67 12.63 0.48
C PHE A 188 4.21 13.41 1.73
N GLU A 189 4.20 14.73 1.61
CA GLU A 189 3.64 15.67 2.60
C GLU A 189 2.11 15.49 2.74
N ASP A 190 1.52 16.17 3.72
CA ASP A 190 0.08 16.18 4.02
C ASP A 190 -0.53 14.78 4.17
N ARG A 191 0.18 13.93 4.91
CA ARG A 191 -0.28 12.58 5.21
C ARG A 191 -1.37 12.63 6.28
N PHE A 192 -2.44 11.92 6.03
CA PHE A 192 -3.51 11.73 7.00
C PHE A 192 -4.04 10.31 6.94
N ALA A 193 -4.73 9.92 8.00
CA ALA A 193 -5.51 8.70 8.07
C ALA A 193 -6.91 9.02 8.59
N MET A 194 -7.89 8.26 8.10
CA MET A 194 -9.28 8.36 8.51
C MET A 194 -9.75 7.00 9.01
N GLY A 195 -10.50 7.01 10.11
CA GLY A 195 -11.40 5.91 10.49
C GLY A 195 -12.79 6.48 10.73
N SER A 196 -13.81 5.93 10.09
CA SER A 196 -15.20 6.34 10.29
C SER A 196 -16.13 5.15 10.46
N THR A 197 -17.18 5.36 11.23
CA THR A 197 -18.27 4.42 11.45
C THR A 197 -19.59 5.18 11.29
N TYR A 198 -20.41 4.74 10.35
CA TYR A 198 -21.78 5.20 10.21
C TYR A 198 -22.75 4.16 10.78
N ILE A 199 -23.66 4.64 11.62
CA ILE A 199 -24.65 3.85 12.35
C ILE A 199 -26.01 4.10 11.70
N GLU A 200 -26.51 3.12 10.93
CA GLU A 200 -27.73 3.27 10.12
C GLU A 200 -28.97 3.56 10.96
N ARG A 201 -29.08 2.93 12.14
CA ARG A 201 -30.25 3.10 13.03
C ARG A 201 -30.47 4.55 13.45
N ASP A 202 -29.38 5.26 13.71
CA ASP A 202 -29.39 6.62 14.25
C ASP A 202 -29.06 7.67 13.16
N ASN A 203 -28.78 7.25 11.92
CA ASN A 203 -28.22 8.07 10.84
C ASN A 203 -27.06 8.95 11.33
N LEU A 204 -26.18 8.36 12.13
CA LEU A 204 -25.10 9.06 12.81
C LEU A 204 -23.76 8.62 12.22
N THR A 205 -22.95 9.60 11.81
CA THR A 205 -21.59 9.36 11.36
C THR A 205 -20.58 9.78 12.43
N LEU A 206 -19.74 8.86 12.86
CA LEU A 206 -18.66 9.12 13.82
C LEU A 206 -17.33 8.89 13.11
N ALA A 207 -16.46 9.90 13.08
CA ALA A 207 -15.19 9.81 12.35
C ALA A 207 -14.02 10.38 13.14
N ILE A 208 -12.84 9.85 12.85
CA ILE A 208 -11.57 10.41 13.28
C ILE A 208 -10.65 10.60 12.09
N PHE A 209 -10.03 11.77 12.03
CA PHE A 209 -8.92 12.08 11.14
C PHE A 209 -7.66 12.27 11.96
N ILE A 210 -6.55 11.68 11.52
CA ILE A 210 -5.25 11.77 12.17
C ILE A 210 -4.27 12.33 11.15
N GLY A 211 -3.54 13.38 11.51
CA GLY A 211 -2.53 14.03 10.66
C GLY A 211 -3.04 15.17 9.79
N CYS A 212 -4.32 15.55 9.89
CA CYS A 212 -4.86 16.64 9.07
C CYS A 212 -4.29 18.01 9.44
N SER A 213 -4.01 18.84 8.43
CA SER A 213 -3.65 20.24 8.60
C SER A 213 -4.88 21.09 8.96
N THR A 214 -4.67 22.30 9.49
CA THR A 214 -5.77 23.23 9.79
C THR A 214 -6.55 23.61 8.53
N GLU A 215 -5.87 23.77 7.40
CA GLU A 215 -6.49 24.03 6.09
C GLU A 215 -7.41 22.89 5.66
N GLN A 216 -7.00 21.64 5.90
CA GLN A 216 -7.85 20.47 5.63
C GLN A 216 -9.07 20.45 6.57
N VAL A 217 -8.92 20.81 7.85
CA VAL A 217 -10.06 20.90 8.78
C VAL A 217 -11.05 21.96 8.32
N ASP A 218 -10.57 23.14 7.91
CA ASP A 218 -11.40 24.23 7.39
C ASP A 218 -12.11 23.81 6.09
N ARG A 219 -11.43 23.08 5.21
CA ARG A 219 -12.03 22.49 4.00
C ARG A 219 -13.14 21.50 4.35
N VAL A 220 -12.94 20.61 5.32
CA VAL A 220 -14.00 19.68 5.75
C VAL A 220 -15.18 20.42 6.35
N LYS A 221 -14.93 21.46 7.15
CA LYS A 221 -16.00 22.29 7.70
C LYS A 221 -16.85 22.89 6.58
N GLN A 222 -16.21 23.49 5.58
CA GLN A 222 -16.91 24.04 4.41
C GLN A 222 -17.73 22.98 3.68
N LEU A 223 -17.17 21.79 3.44
CA LEU A 223 -17.89 20.69 2.77
C LEU A 223 -19.12 20.25 3.55
N LEU A 224 -19.08 20.26 4.89
CA LEU A 224 -20.22 19.94 5.74
C LEU A 224 -21.30 21.02 5.70
N GLU A 225 -20.90 22.30 5.67
CA GLU A 225 -21.82 23.45 5.52
C GLU A 225 -22.51 23.44 4.15
N ASP A 226 -21.78 23.08 3.09
CA ASP A 226 -22.27 23.04 1.71
C ASP A 226 -23.15 21.81 1.41
N SER A 227 -23.09 20.75 2.23
CA SER A 227 -23.68 19.43 1.93
C SER A 227 -24.71 18.98 2.98
N GLU A 228 -25.67 19.85 3.31
CA GLU A 228 -26.72 19.60 4.32
C GLU A 228 -27.44 18.24 4.13
N GLU A 229 -27.88 17.95 2.90
CA GLU A 229 -28.63 16.73 2.59
C GLU A 229 -27.78 15.46 2.78
N ALA A 230 -26.46 15.58 2.61
CA ALA A 230 -25.53 14.46 2.66
C ALA A 230 -25.12 14.04 4.08
N ILE A 231 -25.41 14.85 5.11
CA ILE A 231 -24.91 14.63 6.48
C ILE A 231 -25.35 13.27 7.05
N THR A 232 -26.55 12.83 6.68
CA THR A 232 -27.13 11.57 7.16
C THR A 232 -26.76 10.36 6.30
N HIS A 233 -25.93 10.54 5.27
CA HIS A 233 -25.63 9.52 4.27
C HIS A 233 -24.39 8.68 4.64
N PRO A 234 -24.42 7.34 4.48
CA PRO A 234 -23.29 6.45 4.80
C PRO A 234 -22.01 6.73 4.00
N LEU A 235 -22.12 7.38 2.83
CA LEU A 235 -20.98 7.67 1.97
C LEU A 235 -20.34 9.04 2.22
N LEU A 236 -20.87 9.84 3.15
CA LEU A 236 -20.38 11.19 3.43
C LEU A 236 -18.88 11.21 3.76
N MET A 237 -18.43 10.40 4.72
CA MET A 237 -17.02 10.40 5.12
C MET A 237 -16.09 9.92 4.02
N LEU A 238 -16.54 8.95 3.22
CA LEU A 238 -15.77 8.52 2.06
C LEU A 238 -15.66 9.65 1.03
N GLY A 239 -16.74 10.39 0.78
CA GLY A 239 -16.74 11.56 -0.11
C GLY A 239 -15.75 12.63 0.36
N ILE A 240 -15.85 13.04 1.63
CA ILE A 240 -14.95 14.01 2.25
C ILE A 240 -13.48 13.53 2.18
N CYS A 241 -13.23 12.27 2.49
CA CYS A 241 -11.88 11.71 2.42
C CYS A 241 -11.32 11.71 0.98
N VAL A 242 -12.15 11.42 -0.01
CA VAL A 242 -11.74 11.43 -1.42
C VAL A 242 -11.45 12.84 -1.90
N GLU A 243 -12.24 13.83 -1.49
CA GLU A 243 -11.99 15.24 -1.76
C GLU A 243 -10.62 15.67 -1.20
N LEU A 244 -10.33 15.35 0.07
CA LEU A 244 -9.03 15.66 0.67
C LEU A 244 -7.86 14.92 -0.02
N LEU A 245 -8.07 13.68 -0.45
CA LEU A 245 -7.07 12.93 -1.22
C LEU A 245 -6.86 13.53 -2.61
N LEU A 246 -7.91 14.05 -3.25
CA LEU A 246 -7.85 14.71 -4.54
C LEU A 246 -7.10 16.04 -4.44
N ASP A 247 -7.45 16.90 -3.48
CA ASP A 247 -6.77 18.17 -3.21
C ASP A 247 -5.27 17.95 -2.97
N ARG A 248 -4.93 16.93 -2.17
CA ARG A 248 -3.54 16.50 -1.96
C ARG A 248 -2.87 16.06 -3.26
N CYS A 249 -3.53 15.23 -4.07
CA CYS A 249 -2.96 14.76 -5.34
C CYS A 249 -2.75 15.92 -6.32
N LEU A 250 -3.70 16.86 -6.42
CA LEU A 250 -3.59 18.09 -7.22
C LEU A 250 -2.36 18.88 -6.82
N ALA A 251 -2.20 19.19 -5.53
CA ALA A 251 -1.04 19.93 -5.03
C ALA A 251 0.30 19.23 -5.35
N LEU A 252 0.35 17.90 -5.25
CA LEU A 252 1.55 17.12 -5.61
C LEU A 252 1.85 17.17 -7.11
N VAL A 253 0.84 17.02 -7.96
CA VAL A 253 1.01 17.07 -9.43
C VAL A 253 1.40 18.46 -9.88
N ASP A 254 0.81 19.52 -9.32
CA ASP A 254 1.13 20.90 -9.68
C ASP A 254 2.55 21.29 -9.22
N LYS A 255 2.94 20.91 -8.00
CA LYS A 255 4.32 21.08 -7.50
C LYS A 255 5.32 20.34 -8.38
N SER A 256 5.01 19.10 -8.76
CA SER A 256 5.86 18.31 -9.67
C SER A 256 5.96 18.96 -11.05
N THR A 257 4.84 19.32 -11.66
CA THR A 257 4.77 19.88 -13.01
C THR A 257 5.51 21.22 -13.10
N SER A 258 5.30 22.10 -12.12
CA SER A 258 6.00 23.39 -12.05
C SER A 258 7.51 23.22 -11.87
N ASP A 259 7.96 22.27 -11.03
CA ASP A 259 9.37 21.93 -10.89
C ASP A 259 9.98 21.41 -12.19
N CYS A 260 9.24 20.55 -12.91
CA CYS A 260 9.65 20.00 -14.20
C CYS A 260 9.79 21.11 -15.25
N LEU A 261 8.80 21.99 -15.38
CA LEU A 261 8.84 23.13 -16.31
C LEU A 261 10.01 24.07 -16.00
N ARG A 262 10.25 24.39 -14.73
CA ARG A 262 11.36 25.25 -14.31
C ARG A 262 12.72 24.66 -14.72
N ILE A 263 12.90 23.36 -14.55
CA ILE A 263 14.15 22.69 -14.93
C ILE A 263 14.30 22.66 -16.46
N THR A 264 13.24 22.34 -17.18
CA THR A 264 13.23 22.34 -18.65
C THR A 264 13.58 23.72 -19.22
N MET A 265 13.02 24.79 -18.65
CA MET A 265 13.37 26.17 -19.04
C MET A 265 14.84 26.51 -18.76
N ASN A 266 15.38 26.07 -17.62
CA ASN A 266 16.79 26.30 -17.28
C ASN A 266 17.73 25.57 -18.25
N ILE A 267 17.37 24.35 -18.67
CA ILE A 267 18.13 23.60 -19.67
C ILE A 267 18.06 24.30 -21.03
N GLY A 268 16.89 24.80 -21.41
CA GLY A 268 16.74 25.60 -22.64
C GLY A 268 17.67 26.82 -22.64
N LYS A 269 17.64 27.61 -21.56
CA LYS A 269 18.50 28.80 -21.39
C LYS A 269 19.99 28.46 -21.43
N GLN A 270 20.42 27.38 -20.76
CA GLN A 270 21.83 26.97 -20.78
C GLN A 270 22.26 26.43 -22.15
N SER A 271 21.38 25.73 -22.86
CA SER A 271 21.66 25.24 -24.21
C SER A 271 21.85 26.36 -25.22
N GLU A 272 21.29 27.55 -24.99
CA GLU A 272 21.47 28.73 -25.83
C GLU A 272 22.73 29.52 -25.45
N ALA A 273 23.05 29.59 -24.15
CA ALA A 273 24.16 30.41 -23.64
C ALA A 273 25.55 29.76 -23.78
N HIS A 274 25.64 28.43 -23.85
CA HIS A 274 26.92 27.73 -23.80
C HIS A 274 27.14 26.74 -24.95
N ASP A 275 28.23 26.95 -25.69
CA ASP A 275 28.85 25.96 -26.60
C ASP A 275 29.67 24.90 -25.80
N LYS A 276 29.79 25.09 -24.48
CA LYS A 276 30.38 24.14 -23.53
C LYS A 276 29.24 23.27 -23.00
N GLY A 277 29.27 21.97 -23.29
CA GLY A 277 28.16 21.03 -23.12
C GLY A 277 27.43 21.05 -21.76
N ILE A 278 26.26 20.39 -21.74
CA ILE A 278 25.33 20.35 -20.60
C ILE A 278 26.03 19.88 -19.32
N ASP A 279 25.80 20.60 -18.23
CA ASP A 279 26.21 20.18 -16.90
C ASP A 279 25.53 18.86 -16.49
N TRP A 280 26.34 17.89 -16.07
CA TRP A 280 25.87 16.59 -15.61
C TRP A 280 24.93 16.68 -14.41
N GLU A 281 25.13 17.66 -13.54
CA GLU A 281 24.28 17.86 -12.36
C GLU A 281 22.84 18.23 -12.76
N LEU A 282 22.67 19.00 -13.83
CA LEU A 282 21.33 19.25 -14.38
C LEU A 282 20.69 17.99 -14.93
N LEU A 283 21.45 17.14 -15.62
CA LEU A 283 20.94 15.87 -16.13
C LEU A 283 20.50 14.93 -15.00
N LYS A 284 21.29 14.88 -13.92
CA LYS A 284 20.96 14.13 -12.70
C LYS A 284 19.69 14.69 -12.05
N LYS A 285 19.56 16.02 -11.97
CA LYS A 285 18.37 16.71 -11.45
C LYS A 285 17.12 16.40 -12.26
N VAL A 286 17.18 16.43 -13.60
CA VAL A 286 16.05 16.04 -14.46
C VAL A 286 15.64 14.60 -14.18
N ARG A 287 16.61 13.67 -14.10
CA ARG A 287 16.31 12.26 -13.81
C ARG A 287 15.63 12.10 -12.46
N SER A 288 16.18 12.74 -11.43
CA SER A 288 15.58 12.69 -10.08
C SER A 288 14.15 13.22 -10.07
N ARG A 289 13.85 14.26 -10.86
CA ARG A 289 12.48 14.79 -10.99
C ARG A 289 11.57 13.93 -11.84
N GLY A 290 12.08 13.30 -12.90
CA GLY A 290 11.36 12.28 -13.65
C GLY A 290 10.97 11.09 -12.76
N ASP A 291 11.90 10.60 -11.94
CA ASP A 291 11.64 9.54 -10.96
C ASP A 291 10.60 9.99 -9.91
N GLN A 292 10.66 11.23 -9.45
CA GLN A 292 9.67 11.80 -8.52
C GLN A 292 8.27 11.90 -9.16
N SER A 293 8.17 12.42 -10.39
CA SER A 293 6.90 12.53 -11.11
C SER A 293 6.25 11.15 -11.30
N LYS A 294 7.06 10.13 -11.62
CA LYS A 294 6.58 8.74 -11.72
C LYS A 294 6.03 8.20 -10.39
N ARG A 295 6.68 8.50 -9.26
CA ARG A 295 6.15 8.09 -7.94
C ARG A 295 4.82 8.77 -7.62
N ILE A 296 4.68 10.04 -7.98
CA ILE A 296 3.41 10.78 -7.83
C ILE A 296 2.34 10.14 -8.73
N GLU A 297 2.66 9.82 -9.99
CA GLU A 297 1.75 9.09 -10.89
C GLU A 297 1.30 7.75 -10.30
N GLU A 298 2.22 7.00 -9.69
CA GLU A 298 1.93 5.72 -9.02
C GLU A 298 0.99 5.90 -7.81
N GLU A 299 1.16 6.98 -7.04
CA GLU A 299 0.30 7.34 -5.91
C GLU A 299 -1.11 7.72 -6.37
N VAL A 300 -1.25 8.60 -7.37
CA VAL A 300 -2.55 8.98 -7.95
C VAL A 300 -3.28 7.74 -8.49
N ASN A 301 -2.57 6.90 -9.23
CA ASN A 301 -3.11 5.63 -9.71
C ASN A 301 -3.50 4.67 -8.58
N ALA A 302 -2.74 4.63 -7.49
CA ALA A 302 -3.08 3.81 -6.33
C ALA A 302 -4.38 4.30 -5.69
N THR A 303 -4.52 5.60 -5.44
CA THR A 303 -5.74 6.24 -4.90
C THR A 303 -6.95 5.91 -5.77
N LYS A 304 -6.86 6.16 -7.08
CA LYS A 304 -7.90 5.82 -8.06
C LYS A 304 -8.30 4.35 -7.99
N ARG A 305 -7.33 3.43 -7.97
CA ARG A 305 -7.59 1.98 -7.93
C ARG A 305 -8.28 1.55 -6.63
N GLN A 306 -7.88 2.12 -5.48
CA GLN A 306 -8.54 1.79 -4.22
C GLN A 306 -9.98 2.32 -4.20
N LEU A 307 -10.22 3.54 -4.69
CA LEU A 307 -11.56 4.10 -4.80
C LEU A 307 -12.45 3.22 -5.71
N ALA A 308 -11.99 2.93 -6.93
CA ALA A 308 -12.72 2.09 -7.90
C ALA A 308 -12.99 0.66 -7.39
N LYS A 309 -12.20 0.17 -6.43
CA LYS A 309 -12.41 -1.13 -5.78
C LYS A 309 -13.47 -1.09 -4.68
N VAL A 310 -13.57 0.03 -3.98
CA VAL A 310 -14.49 0.21 -2.84
C VAL A 310 -15.91 0.53 -3.33
N LEU A 311 -16.06 1.33 -4.40
CA LEU A 311 -17.37 1.77 -4.89
C LEU A 311 -18.33 0.63 -5.24
N PRO A 312 -17.96 -0.38 -6.07
CA PRO A 312 -18.92 -1.43 -6.44
C PRO A 312 -19.44 -2.20 -5.23
N ARG A 313 -18.63 -2.37 -4.18
CA ARG A 313 -19.03 -3.10 -2.97
C ARG A 313 -20.05 -2.33 -2.14
N LEU A 314 -19.92 -1.01 -2.11
CA LEU A 314 -20.84 -0.14 -1.39
C LEU A 314 -22.20 -0.09 -2.07
N PHE A 315 -22.19 -0.14 -3.40
CA PHE A 315 -23.41 -0.12 -4.20
C PHE A 315 -24.06 -1.52 -4.26
N ASP A 316 -23.31 -2.59 -4.54
CA ASP A 316 -23.86 -3.95 -4.72
C ASP A 316 -24.50 -4.53 -3.44
N HIS A 317 -24.05 -4.16 -2.23
CA HIS A 317 -24.53 -4.77 -0.99
C HIS A 317 -26.04 -4.56 -0.72
N LYS A 318 -26.67 -3.62 -1.45
CA LYS A 318 -28.08 -3.30 -1.26
C LYS A 318 -29.04 -4.22 -2.02
N SER A 319 -28.57 -4.93 -3.05
CA SER A 319 -29.45 -5.83 -3.81
C SER A 319 -29.79 -7.12 -3.06
N ASP A 320 -28.90 -7.55 -2.17
CA ASP A 320 -28.98 -8.91 -1.60
C ASP A 320 -29.83 -8.97 -0.32
N LEU A 321 -30.02 -7.85 0.37
CA LEU A 321 -30.81 -7.80 1.62
C LEU A 321 -32.33 -7.69 1.38
N SER A 322 -32.77 -7.40 0.15
CA SER A 322 -34.20 -7.29 -0.17
C SER A 322 -34.88 -8.61 -0.54
N ASP A 323 -34.14 -9.71 -0.70
CA ASP A 323 -34.70 -10.99 -1.18
C ASP A 323 -35.00 -12.01 -0.06
N ASP A 324 -34.82 -11.62 1.21
CA ASP A 324 -35.20 -12.43 2.38
C ASP A 324 -36.73 -12.41 2.67
N SER A 325 -37.54 -12.20 1.64
CA SER A 325 -38.92 -12.69 1.69
C SER A 325 -38.85 -14.22 1.85
N VAL A 326 -39.13 -14.66 3.08
CA VAL A 326 -39.32 -16.05 3.51
C VAL A 326 -39.71 -16.93 2.33
N PRO A 327 -38.97 -18.01 2.02
CA PRO A 327 -39.44 -18.99 1.06
C PRO A 327 -40.67 -19.64 1.69
N ILE A 328 -41.86 -19.17 1.29
CA ILE A 328 -43.09 -19.94 1.45
C ILE A 328 -42.80 -21.23 0.69
N GLN A 329 -42.62 -22.32 1.44
CA GLN A 329 -42.63 -23.69 0.94
C GLN A 329 -43.92 -23.89 0.14
N ARG A 330 -43.89 -23.58 -1.16
CA ARG A 330 -44.85 -24.12 -2.11
C ARG A 330 -44.33 -25.48 -2.53
N SER A 331 -44.93 -26.48 -1.89
CA SER A 331 -44.95 -27.88 -2.27
C SER A 331 -44.92 -28.10 -3.78
N ASN A 332 -43.98 -28.96 -4.20
CA ASN A 332 -44.11 -29.95 -5.27
C ASN A 332 -45.05 -29.61 -6.44
N VAL A 333 -44.47 -29.15 -7.55
CA VAL A 333 -44.93 -29.56 -8.89
C VAL A 333 -43.70 -29.93 -9.71
N ASN A 334 -43.63 -31.21 -10.06
CA ASN A 334 -42.67 -31.80 -10.97
C ASN A 334 -42.72 -31.14 -12.35
N SER A 335 -41.57 -30.73 -12.89
CA SER A 335 -41.37 -30.69 -14.34
C SER A 335 -39.94 -31.03 -14.72
N ASN A 336 -39.78 -32.27 -15.19
CA ASN A 336 -38.63 -32.74 -15.95
C ASN A 336 -38.66 -32.08 -17.34
N VAL A 337 -37.76 -31.15 -17.66
CA VAL A 337 -37.49 -30.75 -19.06
C VAL A 337 -36.00 -30.42 -19.26
N LEU A 338 -35.33 -31.37 -19.92
CA LEU A 338 -34.20 -31.28 -20.86
C LEU A 338 -33.02 -30.30 -20.60
N LYS A 339 -31.88 -30.93 -20.26
CA LYS A 339 -30.52 -30.42 -20.45
C LYS A 339 -30.21 -30.25 -21.94
N SER A 340 -29.72 -29.07 -22.34
CA SER A 340 -29.05 -28.84 -23.62
C SER A 340 -27.70 -28.17 -23.36
N ASN A 341 -26.64 -28.84 -23.81
CA ASN A 341 -25.24 -28.42 -23.70
C ASN A 341 -24.88 -27.49 -24.88
N ASN A 342 -24.27 -26.33 -24.59
CA ASN A 342 -23.28 -25.70 -25.47
C ASN A 342 -22.49 -24.61 -24.73
N PRO A 343 -21.14 -24.62 -24.77
CA PRO A 343 -20.33 -23.50 -24.31
C PRO A 343 -20.09 -22.55 -25.49
N ARG A 344 -20.77 -21.39 -25.50
CA ARG A 344 -20.50 -20.33 -26.46
C ARG A 344 -19.77 -19.19 -25.74
N VAL A 345 -18.51 -19.00 -26.14
CA VAL A 345 -17.70 -17.82 -25.83
C VAL A 345 -18.49 -16.57 -26.23
N GLY A 346 -18.92 -15.80 -25.25
CA GLY A 346 -19.59 -14.52 -25.41
C GLY A 346 -18.93 -13.50 -24.51
N ASN A 347 -18.25 -12.52 -25.12
CA ASN A 347 -17.86 -11.29 -24.46
C ASN A 347 -19.14 -10.64 -23.88
N SER A 348 -19.32 -10.76 -22.57
CA SER A 348 -20.37 -10.07 -21.84
C SER A 348 -20.01 -8.58 -21.83
N LEU A 349 -20.58 -7.84 -22.77
CA LEU A 349 -20.88 -6.43 -22.59
C LEU A 349 -21.69 -6.33 -21.30
N ARG A 350 -21.02 -5.83 -20.26
CA ARG A 350 -21.53 -5.50 -18.94
C ARG A 350 -22.79 -4.64 -19.11
N SER A 351 -23.95 -5.28 -19.07
CA SER A 351 -25.24 -4.62 -19.02
C SER A 351 -25.24 -3.75 -17.77
N LYS A 352 -25.18 -2.43 -17.97
CA LYS A 352 -25.48 -1.41 -16.95
C LYS A 352 -26.93 -1.64 -16.50
N ARG A 353 -27.15 -2.52 -15.52
CA ARG A 353 -28.42 -2.56 -14.81
C ARG A 353 -28.43 -1.34 -13.90
N SER A 354 -29.36 -0.44 -14.19
CA SER A 354 -29.66 0.76 -13.41
C SER A 354 -29.88 0.39 -11.94
N PHE A 355 -29.20 1.13 -11.07
CA PHE A 355 -29.01 0.89 -9.64
C PHE A 355 -30.21 1.33 -8.76
N SER A 356 -31.18 2.03 -9.35
CA SER A 356 -32.22 2.82 -8.68
C SER A 356 -33.38 2.08 -7.99
N GLY A 357 -33.33 0.75 -7.81
CA GLY A 357 -34.51 -0.05 -7.46
C GLY A 357 -34.85 -0.23 -5.97
N ILE A 358 -33.88 -0.11 -5.04
CA ILE A 358 -33.98 -0.82 -3.74
C ILE A 358 -33.88 0.10 -2.51
N LEU A 359 -33.74 1.42 -2.69
CA LEU A 359 -33.81 2.44 -1.63
C LEU A 359 -35.25 2.87 -1.26
N ARG A 360 -36.22 1.96 -1.35
CA ARG A 360 -37.67 2.27 -1.39
C ARG A 360 -38.35 2.55 -0.02
N GLY A 361 -37.57 2.94 1.00
CA GLY A 361 -38.10 3.31 2.32
C GLY A 361 -38.15 4.82 2.59
N SER A 362 -37.31 5.60 1.91
CA SER A 362 -37.27 7.07 1.97
C SER A 362 -36.77 7.55 0.62
N ASN A 363 -37.65 8.09 -0.21
CA ASN A 363 -37.32 8.48 -1.60
C ASN A 363 -36.11 9.43 -1.68
N GLY A 364 -35.80 10.22 -0.64
CA GLY A 364 -34.66 11.13 -0.62
C GLY A 364 -33.29 10.44 -0.60
N ASN A 365 -33.16 9.27 0.03
CA ASN A 365 -31.84 8.61 0.14
C ASN A 365 -31.36 8.04 -1.20
N ALA A 366 -32.28 7.70 -2.11
CA ALA A 366 -31.94 7.21 -3.46
C ALA A 366 -31.28 8.31 -4.29
N GLU A 367 -31.88 9.49 -4.30
CA GLU A 367 -31.37 10.67 -5.03
C GLU A 367 -29.99 11.08 -4.52
N ILE A 368 -29.80 11.13 -3.19
CA ILE A 368 -28.49 11.43 -2.60
C ILE A 368 -27.46 10.35 -2.96
N THR A 369 -27.86 9.07 -2.98
CA THR A 369 -26.95 7.98 -3.37
C THR A 369 -26.51 8.11 -4.82
N ASP A 370 -27.43 8.45 -5.73
CA ASP A 370 -27.16 8.66 -7.15
C ASP A 370 -26.23 9.88 -7.33
N MET A 371 -26.44 10.95 -6.57
CA MET A 371 -25.54 12.11 -6.53
C MET A 371 -24.13 11.71 -6.06
N PHE A 372 -23.99 10.91 -4.99
CA PHE A 372 -22.69 10.38 -4.59
C PHE A 372 -22.04 9.53 -5.68
N GLU A 373 -22.80 8.67 -6.36
CA GLU A 373 -22.29 7.88 -7.48
C GLU A 373 -21.74 8.78 -8.61
N GLU A 374 -22.46 9.83 -8.98
CA GLU A 374 -22.01 10.83 -9.95
C GLU A 374 -20.74 11.53 -9.49
N HIS A 375 -20.70 12.04 -8.26
CA HIS A 375 -19.53 12.70 -7.70
C HIS A 375 -18.31 11.77 -7.65
N PHE A 376 -18.47 10.51 -7.25
CA PHE A 376 -17.37 9.55 -7.26
C PHE A 376 -16.85 9.23 -8.66
N ASN A 377 -17.73 9.22 -9.67
CA ASN A 377 -17.31 9.07 -11.07
C ASN A 377 -16.56 10.32 -11.58
N ASP A 378 -16.96 11.52 -11.17
CA ASP A 378 -16.21 12.75 -11.45
C ASP A 378 -14.81 12.70 -10.81
N TYR A 379 -14.70 12.29 -9.55
CA TYR A 379 -13.40 12.12 -8.89
C TYR A 379 -12.48 11.12 -9.62
N ILE A 380 -13.02 9.99 -10.06
CA ILE A 380 -12.25 9.02 -10.85
C ILE A 380 -11.73 9.65 -12.16
N THR A 381 -12.56 10.45 -12.81
CA THR A 381 -12.20 11.17 -14.05
C THR A 381 -11.10 12.21 -13.79
N ARG A 382 -11.22 12.98 -12.70
CA ARG A 382 -10.16 13.94 -12.30
C ARG A 382 -8.85 13.24 -11.95
N PHE A 383 -8.88 12.08 -11.29
CA PHE A 383 -7.67 11.29 -11.08
C PHE A 383 -7.07 10.78 -12.39
N GLU A 384 -7.87 10.48 -13.43
CA GLU A 384 -7.37 10.14 -14.77
C GLU A 384 -6.65 11.31 -15.43
N GLU A 385 -7.22 12.51 -15.32
CA GLU A 385 -6.61 13.75 -15.80
C GLU A 385 -5.26 14.00 -15.14
N LEU A 386 -5.17 13.84 -13.81
CA LEU A 386 -3.92 14.01 -13.07
C LEU A 386 -2.84 13.01 -13.48
N VAL A 387 -3.22 11.75 -13.71
CA VAL A 387 -2.28 10.73 -14.25
C VAL A 387 -1.78 11.14 -15.63
N ALA A 388 -2.67 11.64 -16.49
CA ALA A 388 -2.27 12.12 -17.83
C ALA A 388 -1.32 13.32 -17.73
N GLN A 389 -1.57 14.26 -16.82
CA GLN A 389 -0.72 15.43 -16.59
C GLN A 389 0.68 15.04 -16.10
N CYS A 390 0.80 14.12 -15.13
CA CYS A 390 2.09 13.58 -14.68
C CYS A 390 2.87 12.95 -15.85
N ARG A 391 2.18 12.17 -16.68
CA ARG A 391 2.79 11.48 -17.81
C ARG A 391 3.29 12.45 -18.88
N ILE A 392 2.48 13.46 -19.24
CA ILE A 392 2.89 14.51 -20.18
C ILE A 392 4.13 15.24 -19.66
N SER A 393 4.14 15.62 -18.38
CA SER A 393 5.27 16.31 -17.75
C SER A 393 6.55 15.44 -17.76
N ALA A 394 6.42 14.15 -17.47
CA ALA A 394 7.54 13.21 -17.51
C ALA A 394 8.08 12.99 -18.94
N GLU A 395 7.18 12.87 -19.93
CA GLU A 395 7.55 12.73 -21.35
C GLU A 395 8.22 14.00 -21.89
N GLU A 396 7.76 15.19 -21.50
CA GLU A 396 8.36 16.47 -21.89
C GLU A 396 9.80 16.61 -21.36
N MET A 397 10.04 16.27 -20.10
CA MET A 397 11.39 16.23 -19.52
C MET A 397 12.30 15.23 -20.23
N ALA A 398 11.80 14.03 -20.56
CA ALA A 398 12.57 13.02 -21.26
C ALA A 398 12.93 13.49 -22.69
N ASN A 399 11.99 14.14 -23.38
CA ASN A 399 12.18 14.65 -24.74
C ASN A 399 13.18 15.80 -24.77
N THR A 400 13.08 16.77 -23.86
CA THR A 400 14.03 17.88 -23.78
C THR A 400 15.42 17.39 -23.41
N THR A 401 15.54 16.44 -22.48
CA THR A 401 16.81 15.79 -22.15
C THR A 401 17.43 15.11 -23.37
N ASN A 402 16.63 14.35 -24.13
CA ASN A 402 17.09 13.66 -25.34
C ASN A 402 17.50 14.65 -26.43
N HIS A 403 16.75 15.75 -26.61
CA HIS A 403 17.06 16.76 -27.60
C HIS A 403 18.38 17.46 -27.29
N VAL A 404 18.57 17.88 -26.04
CA VAL A 404 19.78 18.61 -25.63
C VAL A 404 20.97 17.65 -25.63
N SER A 405 20.79 16.41 -25.16
CA SER A 405 21.83 15.36 -25.22
C SER A 405 22.29 15.03 -26.64
N LYS A 406 21.38 15.07 -27.64
CA LYS A 406 21.74 14.89 -29.05
C LYS A 406 22.56 16.06 -29.59
N ARG A 407 22.34 17.27 -29.08
CA ARG A 407 23.04 18.49 -29.53
C ARG A 407 24.43 18.61 -28.89
N SER A 408 24.64 18.07 -27.70
CA SER A 408 25.89 18.14 -26.95
C SER A 408 26.90 17.02 -27.24
N ILE A 409 26.77 16.29 -28.37
CA ILE A 409 27.65 15.16 -28.69
C ILE A 409 29.01 15.68 -29.17
N LEU A 410 29.90 15.96 -28.20
CA LEU A 410 31.33 15.75 -28.37
C LEU A 410 31.67 14.28 -28.00
N PRO A 411 32.52 13.60 -28.79
CA PRO A 411 32.72 12.14 -28.72
C PRO A 411 33.29 11.61 -27.40
N PHE A 412 33.80 12.48 -26.51
CA PHE A 412 34.37 12.08 -25.23
C PHE A 412 33.31 11.85 -24.13
N HIS A 413 32.12 12.47 -24.24
CA HIS A 413 31.06 12.37 -23.22
C HIS A 413 30.07 11.21 -23.45
N SER A 414 30.17 10.52 -24.59
CA SER A 414 29.28 9.42 -24.99
C SER A 414 29.40 8.18 -24.08
N PHE A 415 30.53 8.01 -23.39
CA PHE A 415 30.78 6.87 -22.50
C PHE A 415 29.87 6.88 -21.25
N ASN A 416 29.66 8.04 -20.64
CA ASN A 416 28.82 8.16 -19.44
C ASN A 416 27.33 7.94 -19.76
N ILE A 417 26.87 8.36 -20.94
CA ILE A 417 25.48 8.15 -21.39
C ILE A 417 25.20 6.66 -21.66
N ILE A 418 26.16 5.93 -22.22
CA ILE A 418 26.07 4.48 -22.42
C ILE A 418 26.05 3.75 -21.08
N GLN A 419 26.86 4.18 -20.11
CA GLN A 419 26.87 3.61 -18.76
C GLN A 419 25.53 3.80 -18.05
N ILE A 420 24.91 4.98 -18.15
CA ILE A 420 23.55 5.22 -17.62
C ILE A 420 22.53 4.32 -18.29
N ARG A 421 22.53 4.21 -19.63
CA ARG A 421 21.59 3.31 -20.33
C ARG A 421 21.78 1.86 -19.89
N GLY A 422 23.02 1.48 -19.60
CA GLY A 422 23.35 0.21 -18.95
C GLY A 422 22.70 0.06 -17.58
N GLU A 423 22.79 1.07 -16.71
CA GLU A 423 22.16 1.02 -15.38
C GLU A 423 20.63 1.05 -15.42
N LEU A 424 20.03 1.73 -16.40
CA LEU A 424 18.58 1.77 -16.58
C LEU A 424 18.04 0.42 -17.06
N ALA A 425 18.73 -0.19 -18.04
CA ALA A 425 18.48 -1.58 -18.43
C ALA A 425 18.72 -2.54 -17.26
N LEU A 426 19.70 -2.27 -16.39
CA LEU A 426 19.97 -3.07 -15.20
C LEU A 426 18.89 -2.94 -14.11
N ARG A 427 18.30 -1.75 -13.94
CA ARG A 427 17.14 -1.54 -13.05
C ARG A 427 15.88 -2.18 -13.59
N GLU A 428 15.59 -2.05 -14.89
CA GLU A 428 14.44 -2.69 -15.53
C GLU A 428 14.56 -4.22 -15.53
N THR A 429 15.76 -4.75 -15.72
CA THR A 429 16.01 -6.19 -15.57
C THR A 429 15.92 -6.65 -14.13
N ASN A 430 16.31 -5.84 -13.13
CA ASN A 430 16.16 -6.17 -11.72
C ASN A 430 14.69 -6.17 -11.26
N THR A 431 13.88 -5.19 -11.68
CA THR A 431 12.43 -5.19 -11.38
C THR A 431 11.73 -6.35 -12.08
N SER A 432 12.07 -6.61 -13.35
CA SER A 432 11.58 -7.77 -14.11
C SER A 432 12.02 -9.10 -13.48
N ALA A 433 13.26 -9.19 -12.96
CA ALA A 433 13.76 -10.36 -12.25
C ALA A 433 13.01 -10.60 -10.94
N SER A 434 12.64 -9.54 -10.20
CA SER A 434 11.80 -9.69 -9.00
C SER A 434 10.40 -10.19 -9.34
N GLN A 435 9.81 -9.71 -10.44
CA GLN A 435 8.50 -10.12 -10.91
C GLN A 435 8.53 -11.57 -11.42
N ALA A 436 9.62 -11.99 -12.08
CA ALA A 436 9.87 -13.38 -12.46
C ALA A 436 10.09 -14.31 -11.25
N ARG A 437 10.66 -13.80 -10.15
CA ARG A 437 10.74 -14.54 -8.89
C ARG A 437 9.36 -14.73 -8.24
N MET A 438 8.48 -13.73 -8.30
CA MET A 438 7.11 -13.90 -7.79
C MET A 438 6.29 -14.87 -8.66
N SER A 439 6.43 -14.83 -9.98
CA SER A 439 5.71 -15.74 -10.87
C SER A 439 6.16 -17.19 -10.71
N THR A 440 7.45 -17.44 -10.43
CA THR A 440 7.97 -18.78 -10.11
C THR A 440 7.44 -19.32 -8.79
N VAL A 441 7.25 -18.47 -7.77
CA VAL A 441 6.62 -18.89 -6.50
C VAL A 441 5.15 -19.29 -6.69
N ILE A 442 4.39 -18.56 -7.50
CA ILE A 442 2.98 -18.90 -7.78
C ILE A 442 2.89 -20.21 -8.57
N ALA A 443 3.74 -20.39 -9.59
CA ALA A 443 3.81 -21.64 -10.34
C ALA A 443 4.19 -22.84 -9.45
N PHE A 444 5.07 -22.63 -8.46
CA PHE A 444 5.45 -23.64 -7.48
C PHE A 444 4.27 -24.07 -6.60
N VAL A 445 3.49 -23.10 -6.08
CA VAL A 445 2.29 -23.40 -5.29
C VAL A 445 1.29 -24.20 -6.12
N ALA A 446 1.07 -23.84 -7.39
CA ALA A 446 0.18 -24.59 -8.27
C ALA A 446 0.66 -26.03 -8.56
N MET A 447 1.96 -26.23 -8.78
CA MET A 447 2.54 -27.56 -9.02
C MET A 447 2.44 -28.50 -7.81
N LEU A 448 2.49 -27.98 -6.58
CA LEU A 448 2.26 -28.77 -5.36
C LEU A 448 0.78 -28.98 -5.06
N TYR A 449 -0.05 -27.97 -5.31
CA TYR A 449 -1.46 -28.00 -4.94
C TYR A 449 -2.27 -28.95 -5.84
N LEU A 450 -1.95 -29.06 -7.12
CA LEU A 450 -2.68 -29.92 -8.07
C LEU A 450 -2.64 -31.42 -7.73
N PRO A 451 -1.47 -32.05 -7.46
CA PRO A 451 -1.42 -33.44 -7.03
C PRO A 451 -2.15 -33.66 -5.71
N MET A 452 -1.96 -32.74 -4.74
CA MET A 452 -2.58 -32.85 -3.43
C MET A 452 -4.12 -32.78 -3.52
N THR A 453 -4.66 -31.84 -4.29
CA THR A 453 -6.12 -31.76 -4.53
C THR A 453 -6.65 -32.95 -5.30
N THR A 454 -5.88 -33.49 -6.26
CA THR A 454 -6.28 -34.71 -6.99
C THR A 454 -6.39 -35.89 -6.03
N THR A 455 -5.42 -36.08 -5.12
CA THR A 455 -5.50 -37.13 -4.09
C THR A 455 -6.68 -36.91 -3.15
N ALA A 456 -6.90 -35.68 -2.67
CA ALA A 456 -8.05 -35.35 -1.83
C ALA A 456 -9.40 -35.63 -2.53
N THR A 457 -9.49 -35.35 -3.83
CA THR A 457 -10.70 -35.62 -4.63
C THR A 457 -10.94 -37.11 -4.80
N ILE A 458 -9.88 -37.92 -4.98
CA ILE A 458 -10.00 -39.38 -5.02
C ILE A 458 -10.52 -39.93 -3.68
N PHE A 459 -10.04 -39.40 -2.55
CA PHE A 459 -10.55 -39.80 -1.22
C PHE A 459 -11.97 -39.30 -0.94
N ALA A 460 -12.37 -38.17 -1.54
CA ALA A 460 -13.72 -37.61 -1.41
C ALA A 460 -14.74 -38.28 -2.36
N MET A 461 -14.29 -39.06 -3.36
CA MET A 461 -15.21 -39.78 -4.23
C MET A 461 -16.03 -40.80 -3.43
N PRO A 462 -17.33 -40.96 -3.75
CA PRO A 462 -18.27 -41.80 -3.01
C PRO A 462 -17.98 -43.31 -3.07
N VAL A 463 -16.85 -43.72 -3.65
CA VAL A 463 -16.29 -45.08 -3.52
C VAL A 463 -15.89 -45.37 -2.06
N PHE A 464 -15.55 -44.34 -1.27
CA PHE A 464 -15.23 -44.44 0.15
C PHE A 464 -16.41 -43.98 1.02
N GLN A 465 -17.49 -44.76 1.07
CA GLN A 465 -18.60 -44.49 2.00
C GLN A 465 -18.19 -44.87 3.44
N PHE A 466 -17.55 -43.94 4.14
CA PHE A 466 -17.20 -44.05 5.56
C PHE A 466 -18.36 -44.32 6.56
N PRO A 467 -19.66 -44.13 6.25
CA PRO A 467 -20.74 -44.50 7.17
C PRO A 467 -21.00 -46.01 7.29
N ASN A 468 -20.45 -46.84 6.40
CA ASN A 468 -20.73 -48.28 6.40
C ASN A 468 -19.88 -49.03 7.44
N LYS A 469 -20.51 -50.01 8.11
CA LYS A 469 -19.98 -50.72 9.29
C LYS A 469 -18.56 -51.27 9.06
N TRP A 470 -17.60 -50.73 9.81
CA TRP A 470 -16.20 -51.15 9.80
C TRP A 470 -16.01 -52.60 10.28
N ARG A 471 -15.23 -53.39 9.54
CA ARG A 471 -14.70 -54.69 10.00
C ARG A 471 -13.19 -54.55 10.25
N ASP A 472 -12.67 -55.29 11.23
CA ASP A 472 -11.24 -55.28 11.59
C ASP A 472 -10.39 -56.05 10.55
N GLU A 473 -9.05 -55.96 10.60
CA GLU A 473 -8.10 -56.56 9.61
C GLU A 473 -8.33 -58.06 9.34
N ARG A 474 -8.97 -58.78 10.27
CA ARG A 474 -9.33 -60.20 10.14
C ARG A 474 -10.74 -60.44 9.58
N PHE A 475 -11.34 -59.44 8.95
CA PHE A 475 -12.70 -59.47 8.41
C PHE A 475 -13.80 -59.78 9.44
N ASN A 476 -13.55 -59.51 10.73
CA ASN A 476 -14.56 -59.66 11.78
C ASN A 476 -15.36 -58.37 11.93
N VAL A 477 -16.69 -58.46 12.04
CA VAL A 477 -17.52 -57.27 12.35
C VAL A 477 -17.08 -56.75 13.71
N VAL A 478 -16.60 -55.52 13.76
CA VAL A 478 -16.42 -54.84 15.05
C VAL A 478 -17.83 -54.58 15.56
N ARG A 479 -18.25 -55.38 16.53
CA ARG A 479 -19.55 -55.22 17.19
C ARG A 479 -19.45 -53.93 18.00
N THR A 480 -19.93 -52.82 17.46
CA THR A 480 -20.18 -51.60 18.23
C THR A 480 -21.25 -51.91 19.26
N GLY A 481 -20.81 -52.37 20.41
CA GLY A 481 -21.66 -52.59 21.57
C GLY A 481 -22.22 -51.26 22.04
N ASN A 482 -23.52 -51.09 21.87
CA ASN A 482 -24.50 -50.83 22.92
C ASN A 482 -25.57 -49.84 22.44
N VAL A 483 -26.54 -50.33 21.66
CA VAL A 483 -27.87 -49.72 21.62
C VAL A 483 -28.82 -50.77 22.18
N THR A 484 -29.01 -50.69 23.48
CA THR A 484 -29.96 -51.49 24.23
C THR A 484 -31.39 -51.11 23.84
N SER A 485 -32.09 -52.12 23.31
CA SER A 485 -33.49 -52.48 23.58
C SER A 485 -34.62 -51.54 23.18
N GLY A 486 -35.43 -52.03 22.24
CA GLY A 486 -36.84 -51.66 22.14
C GLY A 486 -37.58 -52.31 20.97
N SER A 487 -38.20 -53.46 21.21
CA SER A 487 -39.46 -53.92 20.56
C SER A 487 -39.46 -54.07 19.02
N ALA A 488 -39.25 -55.27 18.48
CA ALA A 488 -40.27 -56.29 18.19
C ALA A 488 -40.79 -56.29 16.74
N SER A 489 -40.69 -57.49 16.17
CA SER A 489 -41.37 -58.05 15.00
C SER A 489 -40.70 -57.98 13.62
N PRO A 490 -40.82 -59.07 12.83
CA PRO A 490 -39.99 -59.35 11.67
C PRO A 490 -40.72 -59.06 10.36
N ALA A 491 -40.04 -58.44 9.41
CA ALA A 491 -40.49 -58.42 8.03
C ALA A 491 -39.30 -58.72 7.11
N PHE A 492 -39.44 -59.85 6.43
CA PHE A 492 -38.61 -60.37 5.37
C PHE A 492 -38.74 -59.45 4.15
N SER A 493 -37.67 -58.73 3.79
CA SER A 493 -37.44 -58.31 2.40
C SER A 493 -36.00 -57.89 2.18
N ASN A 494 -35.34 -58.65 1.30
CA ASN A 494 -34.12 -58.33 0.58
C ASN A 494 -32.93 -57.90 1.44
N ILE A 495 -32.19 -58.92 1.90
CA ILE A 495 -30.75 -58.81 2.09
C ILE A 495 -30.17 -58.57 0.68
N ASP A 496 -30.21 -57.33 0.21
CA ASP A 496 -29.18 -56.85 -0.69
C ASP A 496 -27.88 -57.01 0.11
N SER A 497 -27.08 -57.98 -0.33
CA SER A 497 -25.72 -58.17 0.12
C SER A 497 -24.93 -56.94 -0.30
N ASP A 498 -25.07 -55.86 0.46
CA ASP A 498 -24.18 -54.71 0.42
C ASP A 498 -22.83 -55.20 0.94
N LEU A 499 -22.07 -55.78 0.00
CA LEU A 499 -20.71 -56.22 0.19
C LEU A 499 -19.89 -55.03 0.70
N PRO A 500 -19.33 -55.08 1.92
CA PRO A 500 -18.56 -53.97 2.44
C PRO A 500 -17.25 -53.83 1.64
N VAL A 501 -17.14 -52.72 0.92
CA VAL A 501 -16.02 -52.40 0.02
C VAL A 501 -14.85 -51.83 0.82
N PHE A 502 -14.17 -52.67 1.62
CA PHE A 502 -12.77 -52.38 1.94
C PHE A 502 -11.89 -53.11 0.93
N SER A 503 -11.84 -52.55 -0.27
CA SER A 503 -10.98 -53.11 -1.31
C SER A 503 -9.52 -52.81 -0.99
N GLY A 504 -8.65 -53.81 -1.12
CA GLY A 504 -7.19 -53.64 -1.04
C GLY A 504 -6.63 -52.55 -1.97
N TYR A 505 -7.44 -52.04 -2.90
CA TYR A 505 -7.16 -50.84 -3.68
C TYR A 505 -6.79 -49.61 -2.81
N PHE A 506 -7.27 -49.50 -1.56
CA PHE A 506 -6.88 -48.39 -0.68
C PHE A 506 -5.35 -48.29 -0.50
N TRP A 507 -4.70 -49.43 -0.24
CA TRP A 507 -3.24 -49.48 -0.07
C TRP A 507 -2.49 -49.18 -1.37
N ILE A 508 -3.06 -49.59 -2.50
CA ILE A 508 -2.51 -49.30 -3.83
C ILE A 508 -2.56 -47.78 -4.09
N TYR A 509 -3.68 -47.12 -3.80
CA TYR A 509 -3.81 -45.66 -3.94
C TYR A 509 -2.89 -44.90 -2.97
N LEU A 510 -2.73 -45.37 -1.74
CA LEU A 510 -1.80 -44.79 -0.77
C LEU A 510 -0.35 -44.86 -1.28
N ALA A 511 0.07 -46.02 -1.80
CA ALA A 511 1.40 -46.21 -2.36
C ALA A 511 1.64 -45.32 -3.59
N ILE A 512 0.67 -45.22 -4.49
CA ILE A 512 0.75 -44.34 -5.68
C ILE A 512 0.86 -42.87 -5.26
N SER A 513 0.08 -42.43 -4.26
CA SER A 513 0.14 -41.06 -3.73
C SER A 513 1.49 -40.73 -3.12
N MET A 514 2.07 -41.65 -2.33
CA MET A 514 3.40 -41.50 -1.75
C MET A 514 4.48 -41.42 -2.83
N LEU A 515 4.37 -42.24 -3.88
CA LEU A 515 5.32 -42.28 -4.99
C LEU A 515 5.25 -41.02 -5.85
N LEU A 516 4.04 -40.50 -6.13
CA LEU A 516 3.84 -39.22 -6.80
C LEU A 516 4.41 -38.06 -5.97
N SER A 517 4.19 -38.06 -4.65
CA SER A 517 4.74 -37.04 -3.76
C SER A 517 6.28 -37.04 -3.76
N LEU A 518 6.89 -38.22 -3.67
CA LEU A 518 8.35 -38.39 -3.76
C LEU A 518 8.90 -37.98 -5.13
N ALA A 519 8.24 -38.35 -6.22
CA ALA A 519 8.64 -37.95 -7.57
C ALA A 519 8.58 -36.42 -7.75
N THR A 520 7.59 -35.76 -7.15
CA THR A 520 7.44 -34.30 -7.19
C THR A 520 8.58 -33.62 -6.40
N ILE A 521 8.90 -34.14 -5.21
CA ILE A 521 10.02 -33.64 -4.39
C ILE A 521 11.37 -33.89 -5.07
N MET A 522 11.58 -35.06 -5.67
CA MET A 522 12.81 -35.40 -6.41
C MET A 522 12.98 -34.56 -7.67
N GLY A 523 11.91 -34.38 -8.45
CA GLY A 523 11.92 -33.50 -9.62
C GLY A 523 12.29 -32.06 -9.24
N TRP A 524 11.81 -31.58 -8.08
CA TRP A 524 12.21 -30.29 -7.53
C TRP A 524 13.68 -30.24 -7.12
N TRP A 525 14.19 -31.27 -6.42
CA TRP A 525 15.60 -31.34 -6.03
C TRP A 525 16.54 -31.30 -7.25
N VAL A 526 16.18 -32.00 -8.33
CA VAL A 526 16.95 -31.98 -9.59
C VAL A 526 16.90 -30.59 -10.25
N PHE A 527 15.72 -29.97 -10.31
CA PHE A 527 15.54 -28.64 -10.90
C PHE A 527 16.25 -27.52 -10.11
N ALA A 528 16.14 -27.54 -8.78
CA ALA A 528 16.83 -26.59 -7.90
C ALA A 528 18.35 -26.79 -7.91
N GLY A 529 18.81 -28.03 -8.02
CA GLY A 529 20.22 -28.37 -8.19
C GLY A 529 20.80 -27.84 -9.50
N GLN A 530 20.08 -27.97 -10.62
CA GLN A 530 20.54 -27.46 -11.92
C GLN A 530 20.69 -25.93 -11.95
N ASN A 531 19.77 -25.19 -11.33
CA ASN A 531 19.87 -23.73 -11.29
C ASN A 531 21.00 -23.21 -10.38
N SER A 532 21.37 -23.96 -9.35
CA SER A 532 22.52 -23.62 -8.48
C SER A 532 23.85 -23.83 -9.20
N ILE A 533 23.94 -24.84 -10.08
CA ILE A 533 25.15 -25.13 -10.86
C ILE A 533 25.36 -24.09 -11.98
N HIS A 534 24.28 -23.59 -12.58
CA HIS A 534 24.36 -22.56 -13.63
C HIS A 534 24.80 -21.17 -13.13
N GLN A 535 24.74 -20.87 -11.83
CA GLN A 535 25.28 -19.61 -11.28
C GLN A 535 26.78 -19.68 -10.95
N ILE A 536 27.34 -20.87 -10.78
CA ILE A 536 28.76 -21.06 -10.42
C ILE A 536 29.65 -21.18 -11.67
N LEU A 537 29.15 -21.75 -12.76
CA LEU A 537 29.93 -21.90 -14.00
C LEU A 537 30.34 -20.57 -14.68
N PRO A 538 29.52 -19.50 -14.74
CA PRO A 538 29.91 -18.25 -15.37
C PRO A 538 30.97 -17.47 -14.59
N SER A 539 30.98 -17.57 -13.25
CA SER A 539 31.99 -16.91 -12.42
C SER A 539 33.35 -17.61 -12.55
N ALA A 540 33.37 -18.94 -12.61
CA ALA A 540 34.59 -19.71 -12.86
C ALA A 540 35.14 -19.49 -14.28
N TYR A 541 34.26 -19.44 -15.30
CA TYR A 541 34.66 -19.24 -16.70
C TYR A 541 35.14 -17.80 -16.98
N SER A 542 34.50 -16.79 -16.39
CA SER A 542 34.96 -15.39 -16.47
C SER A 542 36.27 -15.18 -15.70
N PHE A 543 36.47 -15.84 -14.55
CA PHE A 543 37.74 -15.79 -13.81
C PHE A 543 38.88 -16.47 -14.60
N LEU A 544 38.65 -17.64 -15.20
CA LEU A 544 39.63 -18.33 -16.03
C LEU A 544 39.99 -17.54 -17.30
N THR A 545 39.01 -16.98 -17.99
CA THR A 545 39.25 -16.17 -19.20
C THR A 545 39.95 -14.85 -18.89
N ASN A 546 39.63 -14.18 -17.77
CA ASN A 546 40.39 -12.99 -17.34
C ASN A 546 41.83 -13.33 -16.93
N THR A 547 42.06 -14.49 -16.32
CA THR A 547 43.41 -14.92 -15.92
C THR A 547 44.26 -15.30 -17.15
N ILE A 548 43.66 -15.96 -18.15
CA ILE A 548 44.33 -16.30 -19.41
C ILE A 548 44.60 -15.04 -20.25
N ASN A 549 43.67 -14.08 -20.30
CA ASN A 549 43.86 -12.82 -21.01
C ASN A 549 44.93 -11.94 -20.32
N ARG A 550 45.01 -11.92 -18.98
CA ARG A 550 46.12 -11.27 -18.26
C ARG A 550 47.45 -11.98 -18.53
N ALA A 551 47.50 -13.31 -18.58
CA ALA A 551 48.74 -14.05 -18.87
C ALA A 551 49.29 -13.77 -20.29
N LYS A 552 48.43 -13.55 -21.28
CA LYS A 552 48.82 -13.16 -22.64
C LYS A 552 49.44 -11.75 -22.71
N VAL A 553 49.00 -10.83 -21.86
CA VAL A 553 49.55 -9.46 -21.81
C VAL A 553 50.95 -9.43 -21.18
N PHE A 554 51.29 -10.39 -20.32
CA PHE A 554 52.58 -10.43 -19.60
C PHE A 554 53.62 -11.40 -20.17
N LYS A 555 53.38 -12.08 -21.31
CA LYS A 555 54.30 -13.08 -21.92
C LYS A 555 54.88 -14.08 -20.90
N LEU A 556 54.08 -14.52 -19.93
CA LEU A 556 54.53 -15.48 -18.93
C LEU A 556 54.33 -16.91 -19.41
N ASP A 557 55.37 -17.72 -19.23
CA ASP A 557 55.45 -19.11 -19.70
C ASP A 557 54.39 -19.98 -18.97
N PRO A 558 53.41 -20.57 -19.68
CA PRO A 558 52.26 -21.24 -19.06
C PRO A 558 52.62 -22.45 -18.18
N LEU A 559 53.78 -23.07 -18.43
CA LEU A 559 54.33 -24.16 -17.63
C LEU A 559 54.78 -23.71 -16.23
N ALA A 560 55.20 -22.46 -16.05
CA ALA A 560 55.59 -21.92 -14.74
C ALA A 560 54.37 -21.67 -13.83
N ILE A 561 53.23 -21.31 -14.41
CA ILE A 561 51.97 -21.05 -13.70
C ILE A 561 51.36 -22.37 -13.20
N LEU A 562 51.37 -23.43 -14.03
CA LEU A 562 50.94 -24.77 -13.64
C LEU A 562 51.81 -25.37 -12.53
N LYS A 563 53.13 -25.15 -12.57
CA LYS A 563 54.05 -25.57 -11.49
C LYS A 563 53.79 -24.82 -10.17
N ARG A 564 53.31 -23.57 -10.23
CA ARG A 564 53.02 -22.74 -9.05
C ARG A 564 51.66 -23.08 -8.44
N LEU A 565 50.66 -23.42 -9.25
CA LEU A 565 49.36 -23.92 -8.80
C LEU A 565 49.44 -25.31 -8.17
N GLY A 566 50.30 -26.20 -8.71
CA GLY A 566 50.58 -27.50 -8.08
C GLY A 566 51.18 -27.39 -6.67
N ARG A 567 51.97 -26.35 -6.38
CA ARG A 567 52.53 -26.10 -5.03
C ARG A 567 51.52 -25.51 -4.05
N LEU A 568 50.45 -24.87 -4.52
CA LEU A 568 49.39 -24.31 -3.68
C LEU A 568 48.38 -25.38 -3.24
N SER A 569 48.12 -26.39 -4.08
CA SER A 569 47.27 -27.54 -3.72
C SER A 569 47.89 -28.39 -2.59
N SER A 570 49.22 -28.51 -2.53
CA SER A 570 49.93 -29.24 -1.46
C SER A 570 49.86 -28.55 -0.08
N ARG A 571 49.53 -27.26 0.01
CA ARG A 571 49.47 -26.53 1.29
C ARG A 571 48.09 -26.56 1.96
N TYR A 572 47.05 -27.02 1.27
CA TYR A 572 45.69 -27.11 1.84
C TYR A 572 45.32 -28.49 2.38
N ALA A 573 46.20 -29.50 2.25
CA ALA A 573 45.93 -30.87 2.71
C ALA A 573 46.57 -31.22 4.08
N GLY A 574 47.17 -30.27 4.78
CA GLY A 574 47.90 -30.56 6.03
C GLY A 574 47.77 -29.44 7.06
N GLN A 575 46.58 -29.23 7.62
CA GLN A 575 46.44 -28.49 8.87
C GLN A 575 45.17 -28.90 9.62
N ASN A 576 45.26 -30.03 10.32
CA ASN A 576 44.47 -30.33 11.50
C ASN A 576 45.34 -31.17 12.45
N ILE A 577 45.22 -30.88 13.75
CA ILE A 577 45.95 -31.42 14.92
C ILE A 577 47.11 -30.53 15.42
N GLY A 578 46.79 -29.65 16.37
CA GLY A 578 47.16 -29.81 17.79
C GLY A 578 48.58 -29.43 18.28
N LEU A 579 48.56 -28.56 19.30
CA LEU A 579 49.54 -28.32 20.39
C LEU A 579 50.55 -27.16 20.25
N GLU A 580 50.43 -26.23 21.22
CA GLU A 580 51.46 -25.34 21.80
C GLU A 580 52.70 -26.14 22.30
N PRO A 581 53.85 -25.53 22.72
CA PRO A 581 54.15 -24.11 23.03
C PRO A 581 55.56 -23.59 22.59
N SER A 582 55.87 -22.37 23.05
CA SER A 582 57.18 -21.85 23.49
C SER A 582 58.18 -21.22 22.50
N ASP A 583 58.39 -19.92 22.74
CA ASP A 583 59.65 -19.18 22.92
C ASP A 583 60.81 -19.16 21.91
N THR A 584 61.48 -18.01 21.98
CA THR A 584 62.87 -17.67 21.64
C THR A 584 63.23 -17.27 20.19
N SER A 585 63.33 -15.95 20.04
CA SER A 585 64.59 -15.22 19.81
C SER A 585 65.22 -15.09 18.41
N GLN A 586 65.78 -13.89 18.26
CA GLN A 586 66.89 -13.42 17.42
C GLN A 586 66.59 -13.10 15.95
N GLU A 587 66.58 -11.82 15.55
CA GLU A 587 67.68 -10.82 15.50
C GLU A 587 68.37 -10.84 14.12
N ILE A 588 68.85 -9.66 13.73
CA ILE A 588 69.83 -9.34 12.67
C ILE A 588 69.27 -8.67 11.41
N ASN A 589 69.27 -7.33 11.54
CA ASN A 589 69.95 -6.34 10.68
C ASN A 589 69.63 -6.18 9.20
N GLY A 590 69.41 -4.90 8.88
CA GLY A 590 70.14 -4.21 7.81
C GLY A 590 69.22 -3.42 6.90
N ASN A 591 69.02 -2.11 7.14
CA ASN A 591 69.76 -0.99 6.52
C ASN A 591 69.63 -0.97 4.99
N LYS A 592 69.40 0.14 4.29
CA LYS A 592 69.27 1.57 4.61
C LYS A 592 69.00 2.30 3.28
N ALA A 593 68.54 3.55 3.38
CA ALA A 593 68.73 4.68 2.45
C ALA A 593 67.97 4.63 1.10
N SER A 594 66.98 5.50 0.85
CA SER A 594 66.97 6.98 0.74
C SER A 594 67.56 7.51 -0.57
N SER A 595 66.75 8.26 -1.31
CA SER A 595 67.20 9.53 -1.90
C SER A 595 65.99 10.34 -2.36
N THR A 596 65.77 11.43 -1.65
CA THR A 596 65.08 12.66 -2.05
C THR A 596 65.93 13.38 -3.08
N GLU A 597 65.32 14.07 -4.05
CA GLU A 597 65.96 15.21 -4.71
C GLU A 597 64.92 16.20 -5.24
N GLU A 598 65.34 17.45 -5.28
CA GLU A 598 64.60 18.71 -5.20
C GLU A 598 65.06 19.63 -6.35
N SER A 599 64.36 20.74 -6.58
CA SER A 599 64.72 21.90 -7.44
C SER A 599 64.59 21.73 -8.97
N GLN A 600 64.23 22.75 -9.78
CA GLN A 600 64.32 24.20 -9.59
C GLN A 600 63.42 25.01 -10.57
N GLU A 601 63.13 26.25 -10.18
CA GLU A 601 62.58 27.41 -10.90
C GLU A 601 63.26 27.77 -12.24
N GLU A 602 62.55 28.42 -13.18
CA GLU A 602 62.70 29.88 -13.48
C GLU A 602 61.67 30.48 -14.50
N LYS A 603 61.57 31.82 -14.42
CA LYS A 603 60.68 32.88 -14.95
C LYS A 603 60.76 33.09 -16.50
N LEU A 604 59.85 33.81 -17.20
CA LEU A 604 59.70 35.30 -17.22
C LEU A 604 58.58 35.79 -18.20
N LEU A 605 57.78 36.79 -17.75
CA LEU A 605 57.23 38.00 -18.45
C LEU A 605 56.26 37.87 -19.67
N LYS A 606 55.28 38.77 -19.96
CA LYS A 606 54.57 39.91 -19.30
C LYS A 606 53.55 40.49 -20.34
N ILE A 607 52.42 41.04 -19.85
CA ILE A 607 51.86 42.41 -20.12
C ILE A 607 50.66 42.60 -21.10
N THR A 608 49.61 43.24 -20.54
CA THR A 608 48.50 44.09 -21.08
C THR A 608 47.52 43.49 -22.11
N ASP A 609 46.22 43.82 -22.11
CA ASP A 609 45.65 45.17 -21.94
C ASP A 609 44.16 45.18 -21.54
N LYS A 610 43.73 46.35 -21.06
CA LYS A 610 42.35 46.74 -20.72
C LYS A 610 41.49 46.96 -21.97
N GLY A 611 40.17 46.84 -21.84
CA GLY A 611 39.23 47.29 -22.87
C GLY A 611 37.77 47.24 -22.43
N THR A 612 37.32 48.32 -21.80
CA THR A 612 35.91 48.68 -21.58
C THR A 612 35.30 49.18 -22.90
N VAL A 613 34.19 48.60 -23.36
CA VAL A 613 33.27 49.25 -24.33
C VAL A 613 31.83 48.87 -23.97
N GLU A 614 31.08 49.86 -23.49
CA GLU A 614 29.63 49.92 -23.61
C GLU A 614 29.26 50.04 -25.10
N GLN A 615 28.24 49.31 -25.56
CA GLN A 615 27.23 49.91 -26.43
C GLN A 615 25.97 49.05 -26.53
N ASN A 616 24.87 49.75 -26.32
CA ASN A 616 23.47 49.42 -26.58
C ASN A 616 23.24 48.57 -27.83
N LEU A 617 22.32 47.60 -27.74
CA LEU A 617 21.31 47.46 -28.77
C LEU A 617 20.00 46.93 -28.19
N ALA A 618 18.95 47.70 -28.44
CA ALA A 618 17.57 47.43 -28.11
C ALA A 618 16.96 46.33 -29.00
N GLY A 619 15.91 45.70 -28.49
CA GLY A 619 14.79 45.24 -29.33
C GLY A 619 14.58 43.73 -29.40
N ALA A 620 13.66 43.22 -28.58
CA ALA A 620 12.58 42.34 -29.01
C ALA A 620 11.66 42.09 -27.81
N GLY A 621 10.48 42.73 -27.83
CA GLY A 621 9.46 42.57 -26.80
C GLY A 621 8.82 41.19 -26.86
N VAL A 622 8.71 40.57 -25.69
CA VAL A 622 7.82 39.43 -25.45
C VAL A 622 6.57 39.99 -24.78
N VAL A 623 5.46 39.98 -25.51
CA VAL A 623 4.12 40.29 -25.00
C VAL A 623 3.68 39.10 -24.15
N ILE A 624 3.70 39.26 -22.83
CA ILE A 624 3.02 38.37 -21.90
C ILE A 624 1.64 39.00 -21.64
N LEU A 625 0.59 38.29 -22.07
CA LEU A 625 -0.78 38.63 -21.76
C LEU A 625 -1.04 38.31 -20.28
N GLU A 626 -1.24 39.36 -19.48
CA GLU A 626 -1.88 39.25 -18.16
C GLU A 626 -3.35 38.82 -18.33
N PRO A 627 -3.87 37.87 -17.54
CA PRO A 627 -5.30 37.70 -17.40
C PRO A 627 -5.85 38.79 -16.46
N ARG A 628 -6.63 39.70 -17.06
CA ARG A 628 -7.48 40.69 -16.39
C ARG A 628 -8.33 40.02 -15.30
N GLN A 629 -8.18 40.52 -14.07
CA GLN A 629 -9.22 40.48 -13.05
C GLN A 629 -10.42 41.32 -13.53
N SER A 630 -11.60 40.71 -13.62
CA SER A 630 -12.86 41.44 -13.72
C SER A 630 -13.59 41.36 -12.38
N VAL A 631 -13.40 42.42 -11.60
CA VAL A 631 -14.31 42.85 -10.54
C VAL A 631 -15.58 43.36 -11.22
N ALA A 632 -16.73 42.78 -10.86
CA ALA A 632 -18.03 43.37 -11.13
C ALA A 632 -19.03 42.90 -10.07
N ASP A 633 -19.12 43.67 -9.00
CA ASP A 633 -20.33 43.88 -8.21
C ASP A 633 -20.57 45.40 -8.23
N PRO A 634 -21.78 45.87 -8.58
CA PRO A 634 -22.65 46.34 -7.51
C PRO A 634 -24.15 46.18 -7.79
N GLY A 635 -24.94 45.95 -6.73
CA GLY A 635 -26.39 46.06 -6.86
C GLY A 635 -27.21 45.80 -5.59
N SER A 636 -27.07 46.64 -4.56
CA SER A 636 -28.10 46.80 -3.54
C SER A 636 -29.31 47.56 -4.11
N MET A 637 -30.51 47.01 -3.97
CA MET A 637 -31.76 47.68 -3.51
C MET A 637 -33.00 46.96 -4.05
N VAL A 638 -33.70 46.27 -3.13
CA VAL A 638 -35.15 46.27 -2.80
C VAL A 638 -35.49 44.92 -2.19
#